data_AF-A0A484KBV4-F1
#
_entry.id   AF-A0A484KBV4-F1
#
_cell.length_a   1.000
_cell.length_b   1.000
_cell.length_c   1.000
_cell.angle_alpha   90.00
_cell.angle_beta   90.00
_cell.angle_gamma   90.00
#
_symmetry.space_group_name_H-M   'P 1'
#
loop_
_entity.id
_entity.type
_entity.pdbx_description
1 polymer ?
#
loop_
_entity_poly.entity_id
_entity_poly.type
_entity_poly.pdbx_seq_one_letter_code
_entity_poly.pdbx_strand_id
1 'polypeptide(L)'
;MELIPLMTNLQLVLGKERELFEAERHELKDKSNCDVGVSPSIFMLGHLWSCVCLVSAQTLARELLKPIKPWQMTRYVYGRHTRAERATLWNTFRSTGLVPLAPWIIGGDFNCIHSMDQHKGSCNPCYQSVEEFRESMEASNLLYIQPSGGHFSWSGKRSKGKLWRRLDHIYSEEPVCADDMLFSYIPNIISSEENKLICSIPLEEEIRGAVWDLNSNSAPGPDGYNGTFFKTFWHIIREEVVRATQEFFLGLPIPISYGATLHTLIPKVENPKTLEDFRPISLSTFLSKINTKILANRLGSLLHKLISPEQSGFQTGKGVDENILLTQDMIHCLGNMSGSANIAIKVDFAKAFDRISWKFLEKSLSSFGFSPQSCHLLLSTLKATFFSILINGSPHGFFRMMRGVKQGDPLSPLLFIIGNESLSRLIKGKVQEGFLQTMSTGRSRPPSHLAYADDIIFFLNGHFRNLLRFKGLLDCFLKASGHHINLNKSHFYTGSKVKPDIKGNMRRALKMEEGKLPFVYLGATIGKGKIKKEDCKKIVLHFDDYLNTWHSNVLNQMGRLILIKHVLSSIPLHIVAVQQMPKSIHSLLNKKMQNFLWGYIDGRPKYHWKSWRSLCFPKHEGGLGLRHLEDIEAAYSAKIWWKIRNSHGLWGDYMRSKYRPSSFNECPTDTVTWKRAARIHSWAIQHVHNTNNVETWEGEPFTTKVAYHTWRESKPTSLVSKMIWNKLQIPKISLFMRKALNSILPFPENLARFNLAIPSQCNFCRNGPQELNHTLFQCVESTKIWRFFSALFNGPIVNRADTLNDTCMNWWVSTPRTKMQDKLNGVLPGFIAWGLWKAYNAK
;
A
#
# COMPACT_ATOMS: atom_id res chain seq x y z
N MET A 1 -40.25 -25.74 45.90
CA MET A 1 -40.15 -27.19 46.15
C MET A 1 -40.54 -27.99 44.90
N GLU A 2 -39.97 -27.69 43.72
CA GLU A 2 -40.29 -28.43 42.47
C GLU A 2 -39.05 -28.80 41.64
N LEU A 3 -37.88 -28.90 42.28
CA LEU A 3 -36.63 -29.32 41.61
C LEU A 3 -36.28 -30.79 41.86
N ILE A 4 -36.92 -31.44 42.85
CA ILE A 4 -36.59 -32.81 43.27
C ILE A 4 -37.23 -33.87 42.35
N PRO A 5 -38.50 -33.77 41.91
CA PRO A 5 -39.10 -34.78 41.02
C PRO A 5 -38.47 -34.81 39.62
N LEU A 6 -37.98 -33.66 39.12
CA LEU A 6 -37.34 -33.54 37.81
C LEU A 6 -35.95 -34.19 37.78
N MET A 7 -35.22 -34.14 38.89
CA MET A 7 -33.88 -34.75 39.00
C MET A 7 -33.94 -36.27 39.12
N THR A 8 -34.96 -36.82 39.79
CA THR A 8 -35.13 -38.28 39.93
C THR A 8 -35.54 -38.92 38.60
N ASN A 9 -36.40 -38.27 37.82
CA ASN A 9 -36.77 -38.73 36.47
C ASN A 9 -35.59 -38.62 35.49
N LEU A 10 -34.72 -37.60 35.61
CA LEU A 10 -33.50 -37.52 34.81
C LEU A 10 -32.52 -38.65 35.12
N GLN A 11 -32.35 -39.04 36.38
CA GLN A 11 -31.45 -40.14 36.75
C GLN A 11 -31.95 -41.51 36.27
N LEU A 12 -33.26 -41.74 36.25
CA LEU A 12 -33.87 -42.98 35.72
C LEU A 12 -33.74 -43.10 34.20
N VAL A 13 -33.91 -41.98 33.48
CA VAL A 13 -33.71 -41.93 32.01
C VAL A 13 -32.23 -42.12 31.66
N LEU A 14 -31.32 -41.46 32.39
CA LEU A 14 -29.87 -41.61 32.20
C LEU A 14 -29.36 -43.01 32.57
N GLY A 15 -30.03 -43.71 33.49
CA GLY A 15 -29.70 -45.10 33.85
C GLY A 15 -30.04 -46.09 32.74
N LYS A 16 -31.25 -46.00 32.17
CA LYS A 16 -31.70 -46.85 31.05
C LYS A 16 -30.96 -46.57 29.75
N GLU A 17 -30.63 -45.31 29.45
CA GLU A 17 -29.85 -44.96 28.26
C GLU A 17 -28.39 -45.45 28.34
N ARG A 18 -27.83 -45.56 29.55
CA ARG A 18 -26.48 -46.11 29.75
C ARG A 18 -26.40 -47.61 29.48
N GLU A 19 -27.43 -48.37 29.84
CA GLU A 19 -27.54 -49.80 29.52
C GLU A 19 -27.72 -50.05 28.02
N LEU A 20 -28.52 -49.22 27.33
CA LEU A 20 -28.67 -49.25 25.87
C LEU A 20 -27.37 -48.89 25.14
N PHE A 21 -26.61 -47.92 25.65
CA PHE A 21 -25.32 -47.51 25.08
C PHE A 21 -24.21 -48.55 25.31
N GLU A 22 -24.20 -49.25 26.46
CA GLU A 22 -23.27 -50.35 26.71
C GLU A 22 -23.59 -51.59 25.84
N ALA A 23 -24.87 -51.80 25.51
CA ALA A 23 -25.31 -52.81 24.54
C ALA A 23 -24.89 -52.48 23.09
N GLU A 24 -25.12 -51.25 22.61
CA GLU A 24 -24.69 -50.80 21.26
C GLU A 24 -23.16 -50.77 21.11
N ARG A 25 -22.43 -50.43 22.18
CA ARG A 25 -20.95 -50.46 22.18
C ARG A 25 -20.40 -51.88 22.10
N HIS A 26 -21.09 -52.87 22.66
CA HIS A 26 -20.77 -54.29 22.49
C HIS A 26 -21.08 -54.76 21.07
N GLU A 27 -22.22 -54.35 20.50
CA GLU A 27 -22.58 -54.66 19.11
C GLU A 27 -21.61 -54.06 18.06
N LEU A 28 -21.08 -52.85 18.32
CA LEU A 28 -20.07 -52.19 17.48
C LEU A 28 -18.67 -52.82 17.58
N LYS A 29 -18.37 -53.52 18.67
CA LYS A 29 -17.15 -54.33 18.80
C LYS A 29 -17.29 -55.66 18.07
N ASP A 30 -18.43 -56.32 18.17
CA ASP A 30 -18.65 -57.65 17.58
C ASP A 30 -18.78 -57.61 16.05
N LYS A 31 -19.30 -56.53 15.47
CA LYS A 31 -19.36 -56.33 14.00
C LYS A 31 -18.02 -56.01 13.32
N SER A 32 -16.92 -55.87 14.09
CA SER A 32 -15.58 -55.64 13.55
C SER A 32 -14.81 -56.92 13.15
N ASN A 33 -15.39 -58.11 13.38
CA ASN A 33 -14.80 -59.42 13.09
C ASN A 33 -15.40 -60.15 11.88
N CYS A 34 -16.26 -59.51 11.08
CA CYS A 34 -16.84 -60.13 9.88
C CYS A 34 -16.21 -59.59 8.59
N ASP A 35 -15.47 -60.45 7.90
CA ASP A 35 -14.95 -60.24 6.54
C ASP A 35 -16.08 -60.10 5.52
N VAL A 36 -16.56 -58.88 5.27
CA VAL A 36 -17.20 -58.51 3.99
C VAL A 36 -16.87 -57.05 3.66
N GLY A 37 -16.29 -56.83 2.48
CA GLY A 37 -15.67 -55.57 2.05
C GLY A 37 -16.58 -54.34 2.00
N VAL A 38 -16.55 -53.53 3.07
CA VAL A 38 -17.10 -52.17 3.10
C VAL A 38 -15.99 -51.16 3.43
N SER A 39 -15.93 -50.07 2.67
CA SER A 39 -15.00 -48.93 2.82
C SER A 39 -14.91 -48.43 4.28
N PRO A 40 -13.72 -48.01 4.78
CA PRO A 40 -13.50 -47.78 6.21
C PRO A 40 -14.37 -46.64 6.80
N SER A 41 -15.33 -47.02 7.64
CA SER A 41 -15.90 -46.30 8.81
C SER A 41 -16.47 -44.88 8.61
N ILE A 42 -17.10 -44.56 7.47
CA ILE A 42 -17.95 -43.36 7.33
C ILE A 42 -19.42 -43.80 7.36
N PHE A 43 -20.12 -43.54 8.46
CA PHE A 43 -21.54 -43.90 8.61
C PHE A 43 -22.43 -42.71 8.18
N MET A 44 -23.38 -42.96 7.28
CA MET A 44 -24.49 -42.01 7.00
C MET A 44 -25.66 -42.35 7.92
N LEU A 45 -26.02 -41.45 8.82
CA LEU A 45 -27.28 -41.53 9.55
C LEU A 45 -28.30 -40.62 8.84
N GLY A 46 -29.31 -41.24 8.23
CA GLY A 46 -30.43 -40.56 7.59
C GLY A 46 -31.58 -40.31 8.58
N HIS A 47 -32.10 -39.08 8.55
CA HIS A 47 -33.46 -38.66 8.88
C HIS A 47 -34.07 -38.84 10.28
N LEU A 48 -33.37 -39.40 11.27
CA LEU A 48 -33.69 -39.09 12.67
C LEU A 48 -32.53 -38.28 13.23
N TRP A 49 -32.82 -37.18 13.93
CA TRP A 49 -31.98 -36.50 14.94
C TRP A 49 -32.17 -34.98 14.86
N SER A 50 -33.34 -34.48 15.29
CA SER A 50 -33.52 -33.09 15.69
C SER A 50 -33.31 -32.86 17.19
N CYS A 51 -33.05 -33.91 18.01
CA CYS A 51 -32.93 -33.76 19.47
C CYS A 51 -31.80 -34.55 20.18
N VAL A 52 -30.95 -35.35 19.50
CA VAL A 52 -30.04 -36.30 20.19
C VAL A 52 -28.57 -35.83 20.25
N CYS A 53 -28.29 -34.53 20.09
CA CYS A 53 -26.94 -33.97 20.35
C CYS A 53 -26.58 -33.84 21.85
N LEU A 54 -27.20 -34.60 22.77
CA LEU A 54 -27.00 -34.41 24.21
C LEU A 54 -26.53 -35.63 25.01
N VAL A 55 -26.38 -36.84 24.44
CA VAL A 55 -25.98 -38.02 25.24
C VAL A 55 -24.83 -38.79 24.60
N SER A 56 -23.71 -38.09 24.44
CA SER A 56 -22.34 -38.64 24.45
C SER A 56 -21.37 -37.50 24.14
N ALA A 57 -21.32 -36.52 25.02
CA ALA A 57 -20.28 -35.50 24.98
C ALA A 57 -19.93 -35.12 26.41
N GLN A 58 -18.72 -35.46 26.85
CA GLN A 58 -18.10 -34.68 27.91
C GLN A 58 -17.91 -33.25 27.37
N THR A 59 -18.94 -32.43 27.65
CA THR A 59 -19.02 -30.98 27.50
C THR A 59 -18.82 -30.42 26.09
N LEU A 60 -19.89 -30.43 25.28
CA LEU A 60 -19.95 -29.68 24.02
C LEU A 60 -21.11 -28.68 24.02
N ALA A 61 -20.71 -27.40 24.05
CA ALA A 61 -21.36 -26.21 23.51
C ALA A 61 -22.85 -25.95 23.79
N ARG A 62 -23.09 -25.00 24.70
CA ARG A 62 -24.36 -24.30 24.94
C ARG A 62 -24.73 -23.26 23.85
N GLU A 63 -23.98 -23.19 22.75
CA GLU A 63 -24.08 -22.11 21.74
C GLU A 63 -24.63 -22.52 20.36
N LEU A 64 -25.08 -23.76 20.16
CA LEU A 64 -25.92 -24.10 19.01
C LEU A 64 -27.39 -23.71 19.28
N LEU A 65 -27.64 -22.42 19.54
CA LEU A 65 -28.99 -21.88 19.79
C LEU A 65 -29.78 -21.54 18.52
N LYS A 66 -29.37 -22.08 17.36
CA LYS A 66 -30.22 -22.13 16.16
C LYS A 66 -30.27 -23.56 15.63
N PRO A 67 -31.45 -24.07 15.25
CA PRO A 67 -31.56 -25.41 14.68
C PRO A 67 -30.66 -25.53 13.44
N ILE A 68 -29.88 -26.61 13.38
CA ILE A 68 -29.17 -27.04 12.18
C ILE A 68 -30.21 -27.07 11.04
N LYS A 69 -29.95 -26.39 9.93
CA LYS A 69 -30.92 -26.32 8.83
C LYS A 69 -31.13 -27.72 8.24
N PRO A 70 -32.35 -28.10 7.80
CA PRO A 70 -32.69 -29.48 7.39
C PRO A 70 -31.83 -30.10 6.29
N TRP A 71 -31.10 -29.27 5.53
CA TRP A 71 -30.29 -29.64 4.37
C TRP A 71 -28.79 -29.77 4.66
N GLN A 72 -28.33 -29.56 5.91
CA GLN A 72 -26.93 -29.79 6.27
C GLN A 72 -26.72 -31.28 6.61
N MET A 73 -25.90 -31.99 5.83
CA MET A 73 -25.49 -33.36 6.16
C MET A 73 -24.49 -33.35 7.31
N THR A 74 -24.86 -33.94 8.45
CA THR A 74 -23.97 -34.23 9.57
C THR A 74 -23.39 -35.64 9.43
N ARG A 75 -22.05 -35.76 9.39
CA ARG A 75 -21.35 -37.07 9.40
C ARG A 75 -20.60 -37.25 10.72
N TYR A 76 -20.82 -38.40 11.36
CA TYR A 76 -20.06 -38.79 12.54
C TYR A 76 -18.81 -39.58 12.14
N VAL A 77 -17.65 -39.22 12.70
CA VAL A 77 -16.36 -39.85 12.37
C VAL A 77 -15.71 -40.44 13.60
N TYR A 78 -15.24 -41.68 13.46
CA TYR A 78 -14.44 -42.37 14.47
C TYR A 78 -13.05 -42.69 13.93
N GLY A 79 -12.03 -42.01 14.42
CA GLY A 79 -10.63 -42.31 14.10
C GLY A 79 -10.12 -43.48 14.93
N ARG A 80 -9.37 -44.41 14.33
CA ARG A 80 -8.74 -45.52 15.08
C ARG A 80 -7.59 -45.05 15.98
N HIS A 81 -7.17 -45.89 16.93
CA HIS A 81 -6.27 -45.48 18.01
C HIS A 81 -4.80 -45.34 17.57
N THR A 82 -4.34 -46.08 16.56
CA THR A 82 -2.96 -46.01 16.07
C THR A 82 -2.81 -45.06 14.87
N ARG A 83 -1.61 -44.50 14.67
CA ARG A 83 -1.32 -43.60 13.53
C ARG A 83 -1.48 -44.32 12.19
N ALA A 84 -0.96 -45.54 12.08
CA ALA A 84 -1.02 -46.33 10.85
C ALA A 84 -2.47 -46.61 10.42
N GLU A 85 -3.35 -46.94 11.37
CA GLU A 85 -4.76 -47.19 11.10
C GLU A 85 -5.55 -45.91 10.75
N ARG A 86 -5.14 -44.75 11.29
CA ARG A 86 -5.75 -43.46 10.92
C ARG A 86 -5.33 -42.98 9.53
N ALA A 87 -4.16 -43.40 9.03
CA ALA A 87 -3.65 -42.98 7.73
C ALA A 87 -4.64 -43.30 6.60
N THR A 88 -5.32 -44.45 6.67
CA THR A 88 -6.37 -44.82 5.71
C THR A 88 -7.52 -43.82 5.70
N LEU A 89 -8.00 -43.41 6.88
CA LEU A 89 -9.07 -42.41 7.03
C LEU A 89 -8.64 -41.03 6.51
N TRP A 90 -7.42 -40.60 6.82
CA TRP A 90 -6.85 -39.35 6.29
C TRP A 90 -6.72 -39.39 4.77
N ASN A 91 -6.27 -40.52 4.22
CA ASN A 91 -6.19 -40.71 2.78
C ASN A 91 -7.58 -40.69 2.14
N THR A 92 -8.62 -41.24 2.78
CA THR A 92 -10.01 -41.11 2.31
C THR A 92 -10.45 -39.65 2.26
N PHE A 93 -10.17 -38.85 3.28
CA PHE A 93 -10.47 -37.41 3.26
C PHE A 93 -9.72 -36.66 2.14
N ARG A 94 -8.46 -37.03 1.89
CA ARG A 94 -7.63 -36.46 0.81
C ARG A 94 -8.06 -36.91 -0.59
N SER A 95 -8.48 -38.17 -0.75
CA SER A 95 -8.73 -38.79 -2.06
C SER A 95 -10.17 -38.66 -2.54
N THR A 96 -11.14 -38.61 -1.62
CA THR A 96 -12.55 -38.67 -2.03
C THR A 96 -13.07 -37.37 -2.61
N GLY A 97 -12.36 -36.24 -2.47
CA GLY A 97 -12.77 -34.97 -3.08
C GLY A 97 -14.27 -34.73 -2.97
N LEU A 98 -14.88 -35.12 -1.83
CA LEU A 98 -16.32 -35.06 -1.63
C LEU A 98 -16.67 -33.59 -1.66
N VAL A 99 -17.08 -33.10 -2.82
CA VAL A 99 -17.85 -31.87 -2.98
C VAL A 99 -19.28 -32.33 -2.77
N PRO A 100 -19.84 -32.28 -1.56
CA PRO A 100 -21.23 -32.64 -1.40
C PRO A 100 -22.07 -31.56 -2.09
N LEU A 101 -23.20 -31.96 -2.67
CA LEU A 101 -24.18 -31.03 -3.27
C LEU A 101 -24.77 -30.03 -2.24
N ALA A 102 -24.48 -30.19 -0.95
CA ALA A 102 -24.95 -29.35 0.15
C ALA A 102 -23.86 -29.17 1.24
N PRO A 103 -23.91 -28.08 2.04
CA PRO A 103 -22.94 -27.84 3.12
C PRO A 103 -22.96 -28.99 4.14
N TRP A 104 -21.77 -29.47 4.50
CA TRP A 104 -21.60 -30.59 5.43
C TRP A 104 -20.82 -30.18 6.69
N ILE A 105 -21.21 -30.78 7.81
CA ILE A 105 -20.53 -30.68 9.10
C ILE A 105 -20.06 -32.08 9.48
N ILE A 106 -18.80 -32.19 9.88
CA ILE A 106 -18.20 -33.46 10.32
C ILE A 106 -17.83 -33.32 11.79
N GLY A 107 -18.33 -34.18 12.64
CA GLY A 107 -18.03 -34.16 14.07
C GLY A 107 -17.80 -35.57 14.61
N GLY A 108 -16.93 -35.74 15.60
CA GLY A 108 -16.73 -37.04 16.23
C GLY A 108 -15.41 -37.17 16.95
N ASP A 109 -15.09 -38.39 17.37
CA ASP A 109 -13.83 -38.72 18.04
C ASP A 109 -12.78 -39.14 17.01
N PHE A 110 -11.86 -38.22 16.71
CA PHE A 110 -10.81 -38.46 15.71
C PHE A 110 -9.61 -39.22 16.30
N ASN A 111 -9.59 -39.47 17.62
CA ASN A 111 -8.45 -40.04 18.34
C ASN A 111 -7.10 -39.36 18.05
N CYS A 112 -7.14 -38.08 17.65
CA CYS A 112 -5.99 -37.24 17.34
C CYS A 112 -6.26 -35.81 17.84
N ILE A 113 -5.22 -35.11 18.32
CA ILE A 113 -5.34 -33.71 18.72
C ILE A 113 -5.18 -32.82 17.48
N HIS A 114 -5.86 -31.66 17.44
CA HIS A 114 -5.74 -30.68 16.35
C HIS A 114 -4.47 -29.82 16.48
N SER A 115 -4.09 -29.53 17.73
CA SER A 115 -2.95 -28.67 18.05
C SER A 115 -2.31 -29.08 19.38
N MET A 116 -1.04 -28.70 19.59
CA MET A 116 -0.26 -29.14 20.75
C MET A 116 -0.80 -28.61 22.09
N ASP A 117 -1.49 -27.48 22.10
CA ASP A 117 -2.17 -26.92 23.27
C ASP A 117 -3.35 -27.77 23.76
N GLN A 118 -3.86 -28.67 22.92
CA GLN A 118 -4.93 -29.61 23.28
C GLN A 118 -4.43 -30.87 23.97
N HIS A 119 -3.17 -30.88 24.40
CA HIS A 119 -2.56 -31.95 25.14
C HIS A 119 -1.94 -31.44 26.45
N LYS A 120 -2.15 -32.19 27.54
CA LYS A 120 -1.47 -31.98 28.82
C LYS A 120 -1.02 -33.32 29.39
N GLY A 121 0.25 -33.44 29.73
CA GLY A 121 0.83 -34.66 30.30
C GLY A 121 2.34 -34.70 30.17
N SER A 122 2.94 -35.75 30.73
CA SER A 122 4.39 -35.98 30.80
C SER A 122 4.98 -36.65 29.54
N CYS A 123 4.16 -36.99 28.54
CA CYS A 123 4.62 -37.52 27.26
C CYS A 123 4.13 -36.70 26.08
N ASN A 124 5.07 -36.18 25.29
CA ASN A 124 4.75 -35.37 24.13
C ASN A 124 4.07 -36.22 23.04
N PRO A 125 2.99 -35.72 22.43
CA PRO A 125 2.36 -36.36 21.29
C PRO A 125 3.26 -36.28 20.05
N CYS A 126 3.11 -37.24 19.14
CA CYS A 126 3.86 -37.26 17.88
C CYS A 126 3.42 -36.10 16.98
N TYR A 127 4.33 -35.15 16.74
CA TYR A 127 4.06 -33.96 15.91
C TYR A 127 3.59 -34.35 14.51
N GLN A 128 4.20 -35.37 13.90
CA GLN A 128 3.84 -35.84 12.57
C GLN A 128 2.37 -36.31 12.50
N SER A 129 1.85 -36.96 13.55
CA SER A 129 0.44 -37.38 13.58
C SER A 129 -0.53 -36.19 13.67
N VAL A 130 -0.13 -35.10 14.32
CA VAL A 130 -0.95 -33.87 14.45
C VAL A 130 -0.94 -33.11 13.12
N GLU A 131 0.21 -33.06 12.47
CA GLU A 131 0.39 -32.43 11.16
C GLU A 131 -0.42 -33.15 10.08
N GLU A 132 -0.29 -34.47 9.97
CA GLU A 132 -1.02 -35.29 8.99
C GLU A 132 -2.53 -35.14 9.11
N PHE A 133 -3.03 -35.06 10.34
CA PHE A 133 -4.45 -34.83 10.63
C PHE A 133 -4.89 -33.45 10.15
N ARG A 134 -4.13 -32.40 10.46
CA ARG A 134 -4.47 -31.02 10.06
C ARG A 134 -4.42 -30.84 8.56
N GLU A 135 -3.35 -31.31 7.92
CA GLU A 135 -3.22 -31.34 6.46
C GLU A 135 -4.38 -32.08 5.80
N SER A 136 -4.83 -33.19 6.41
CA SER A 136 -5.98 -33.95 5.90
C SER A 136 -7.28 -33.16 5.97
N MET A 137 -7.54 -32.44 7.07
CA MET A 137 -8.73 -31.61 7.21
C MET A 137 -8.68 -30.39 6.28
N GLU A 138 -7.50 -29.76 6.16
CA GLU A 138 -7.25 -28.63 5.25
C GLU A 138 -7.40 -29.03 3.78
N ALA A 139 -6.90 -30.20 3.38
CA ALA A 139 -7.06 -30.74 2.02
C ALA A 139 -8.54 -30.97 1.65
N SER A 140 -9.39 -31.25 2.64
CA SER A 140 -10.83 -31.41 2.46
C SER A 140 -11.64 -30.11 2.63
N ASN A 141 -10.98 -28.94 2.72
CA ASN A 141 -11.61 -27.63 2.92
C ASN A 141 -12.49 -27.53 4.19
N LEU A 142 -12.11 -28.26 5.24
CA LEU A 142 -12.83 -28.35 6.50
C LEU A 142 -12.19 -27.43 7.55
N LEU A 143 -12.96 -26.45 8.03
CA LEU A 143 -12.54 -25.50 9.05
C LEU A 143 -12.78 -26.06 10.45
N TYR A 144 -11.75 -26.05 11.29
CA TYR A 144 -11.88 -26.43 12.69
C TYR A 144 -12.80 -25.45 13.44
N ILE A 145 -13.87 -25.96 14.03
CA ILE A 145 -14.77 -25.18 14.86
C ILE A 145 -14.24 -25.23 16.29
N GLN A 146 -13.85 -24.05 16.82
CA GLN A 146 -13.46 -23.97 18.21
C GLN A 146 -14.65 -24.33 19.12
N PRO A 147 -14.48 -25.32 20.00
CA PRO A 147 -15.52 -25.77 20.91
C PRO A 147 -15.68 -24.78 22.08
N SER A 148 -16.93 -24.50 22.47
CA SER A 148 -17.22 -23.82 23.73
C SER A 148 -17.35 -24.85 24.85
N GLY A 149 -16.41 -24.85 25.80
CA GLY A 149 -16.38 -25.82 26.91
C GLY A 149 -14.98 -26.10 27.47
N GLY A 150 -14.84 -27.22 28.18
CA GLY A 150 -13.57 -27.67 28.75
C GLY A 150 -12.50 -27.90 27.67
N HIS A 151 -11.24 -27.58 27.98
CA HIS A 151 -10.12 -27.62 27.02
C HIS A 151 -9.71 -29.06 26.61
N PHE A 152 -10.13 -30.06 27.37
CA PHE A 152 -9.85 -31.49 27.15
C PHE A 152 -11.17 -32.27 27.23
N SER A 153 -11.32 -33.29 26.38
CA SER A 153 -12.49 -34.17 26.35
C SER A 153 -12.20 -35.60 26.77
N TRP A 154 -10.93 -35.93 26.94
CA TRP A 154 -10.49 -37.24 27.36
C TRP A 154 -9.36 -37.11 28.39
N SER A 155 -9.38 -37.99 29.40
CA SER A 155 -8.26 -38.19 30.30
C SER A 155 -8.01 -39.66 30.57
N GLY A 156 -6.75 -40.04 30.79
CA GLY A 156 -6.38 -41.40 31.10
C GLY A 156 -5.02 -41.51 31.79
N LYS A 157 -4.76 -42.64 32.43
CA LYS A 157 -3.50 -42.93 33.12
C LYS A 157 -2.66 -43.89 32.28
N ARG A 158 -1.45 -43.48 31.92
CA ARG A 158 -0.45 -44.32 31.21
C ARG A 158 0.74 -44.57 32.13
N SER A 159 1.68 -45.42 31.71
CA SER A 159 2.89 -45.76 32.46
C SER A 159 3.71 -44.54 32.92
N LYS A 160 3.61 -43.41 32.20
CA LYS A 160 4.31 -42.14 32.51
C LYS A 160 3.46 -41.11 33.28
N GLY A 161 2.22 -41.42 33.67
CA GLY A 161 1.36 -40.51 34.44
C GLY A 161 -0.01 -40.24 33.82
N LYS A 162 -0.73 -39.27 34.38
CA LYS A 162 -2.06 -38.84 33.92
C LYS A 162 -1.92 -37.93 32.69
N LEU A 163 -2.76 -38.19 31.70
CA LEU A 163 -2.77 -37.55 30.39
C LEU A 163 -4.15 -36.94 30.16
N TRP A 164 -4.19 -35.76 29.56
CA TRP A 164 -5.41 -35.13 29.06
C TRP A 164 -5.24 -34.77 27.59
N ARG A 165 -6.29 -35.00 26.80
CA ARG A 165 -6.31 -34.69 25.37
C ARG A 165 -7.69 -34.20 24.96
N ARG A 166 -7.72 -33.41 23.89
CA ARG A 166 -8.95 -33.17 23.12
C ARG A 166 -8.98 -34.05 21.87
N LEU A 167 -9.88 -35.03 21.84
CA LEU A 167 -10.00 -36.00 20.74
C LEU A 167 -11.28 -35.81 19.91
N ASP A 168 -12.29 -35.21 20.52
CA ASP A 168 -13.53 -34.75 19.89
C ASP A 168 -13.29 -33.44 19.13
N HIS A 169 -13.58 -33.46 17.83
CA HIS A 169 -13.50 -32.26 17.01
C HIS A 169 -14.76 -32.12 16.19
N ILE A 170 -15.08 -30.88 15.84
CA ILE A 170 -16.09 -30.57 14.85
C ILE A 170 -15.43 -29.70 13.79
N TYR A 171 -15.66 -30.07 12.54
CA TYR A 171 -15.22 -29.36 11.37
C TYR A 171 -16.41 -29.05 10.47
N SER A 172 -16.33 -27.95 9.74
CA SER A 172 -17.38 -27.53 8.80
C SER A 172 -16.74 -26.91 7.57
N GLU A 173 -17.37 -27.12 6.41
CA GLU A 173 -16.98 -26.43 5.18
C GLU A 173 -17.27 -24.91 5.24
N GLU A 174 -18.19 -24.51 6.13
CA GLU A 174 -18.54 -23.11 6.37
C GLU A 174 -18.18 -22.69 7.79
N PRO A 175 -17.62 -21.48 7.99
CA PRO A 175 -17.53 -20.93 9.33
C PRO A 175 -18.95 -20.79 9.89
N VAL A 176 -19.23 -21.42 11.04
CA VAL A 176 -20.45 -21.18 11.82
C VAL A 176 -20.36 -19.77 12.41
N CYS A 177 -20.56 -18.78 11.55
CA CYS A 177 -20.78 -17.38 11.86
C CYS A 177 -21.35 -16.72 10.60
N ALA A 178 -22.56 -17.14 10.21
CA ALA A 178 -23.44 -16.31 9.40
C ALA A 178 -24.12 -15.32 10.36
N ASP A 179 -23.36 -14.37 10.90
CA ASP A 179 -23.99 -13.26 11.60
C ASP A 179 -24.41 -12.24 10.54
N ASP A 180 -25.68 -12.27 10.15
CA ASP A 180 -26.27 -11.30 9.22
C ASP A 180 -26.06 -9.85 9.71
N MET A 181 -25.73 -9.66 10.98
CA MET A 181 -25.32 -8.38 11.56
C MET A 181 -24.13 -7.71 10.84
N LEU A 182 -23.19 -8.46 10.27
CA LEU A 182 -22.07 -7.85 9.53
C LEU A 182 -22.55 -7.10 8.28
N PHE A 183 -23.58 -7.64 7.63
CA PHE A 183 -24.10 -7.16 6.37
C PHE A 183 -25.32 -6.24 6.55
N SER A 184 -25.91 -6.18 7.75
CA SER A 184 -27.09 -5.34 8.03
C SER A 184 -26.85 -3.85 7.87
N TYR A 185 -25.60 -3.39 7.93
CA TYR A 185 -25.21 -1.98 7.70
C TYR A 185 -24.78 -1.70 6.25
N ILE A 186 -24.79 -2.71 5.39
CA ILE A 186 -24.54 -2.55 3.96
C ILE A 186 -25.87 -2.24 3.28
N PRO A 187 -26.02 -1.05 2.69
CA PRO A 187 -27.24 -0.71 1.99
C PRO A 187 -27.24 -1.32 0.60
N ASN A 188 -28.42 -1.71 0.14
CA ASN A 188 -28.63 -2.06 -1.26
C ASN A 188 -28.75 -0.76 -2.06
N ILE A 189 -27.68 -0.41 -2.78
CA ILE A 189 -27.54 0.89 -3.47
C ILE A 189 -27.25 0.78 -4.96
N ILE A 190 -26.92 -0.41 -5.44
CA ILE A 190 -26.64 -0.65 -6.86
C ILE A 190 -27.96 -0.81 -7.62
N SER A 191 -28.16 0.02 -8.64
CA SER A 191 -29.37 0.00 -9.47
C SER A 191 -29.36 -1.11 -10.53
N SER A 192 -30.49 -1.31 -11.22
CA SER A 192 -30.54 -2.24 -12.36
C SER A 192 -29.66 -1.75 -13.52
N GLU A 193 -29.62 -0.45 -13.77
CA GLU A 193 -28.79 0.18 -14.81
C GLU A 193 -27.30 -0.01 -14.53
N GLU A 194 -26.89 0.13 -13.26
CA GLU A 194 -25.50 -0.08 -12.85
C GLU A 194 -25.09 -1.56 -12.96
N ASN A 195 -26.00 -2.48 -12.65
CA ASN A 195 -25.77 -3.90 -12.92
C ASN A 195 -25.63 -4.19 -14.42
N LYS A 196 -26.48 -3.57 -15.26
CA LYS A 196 -26.37 -3.67 -16.72
C LYS A 196 -25.04 -3.10 -17.23
N LEU A 197 -24.55 -2.01 -16.63
CA LEU A 197 -23.24 -1.44 -16.96
C LEU A 197 -22.10 -2.43 -16.69
N ILE A 198 -22.11 -3.11 -15.54
CA ILE A 198 -21.08 -4.12 -15.23
C ILE A 198 -21.15 -5.31 -16.19
N CYS A 199 -22.35 -5.75 -16.54
CA CYS A 199 -22.57 -6.96 -17.35
C CYS A 199 -22.57 -6.72 -18.87
N SER A 200 -22.59 -5.47 -19.33
CA SER A 200 -22.68 -5.18 -20.76
C SER A 200 -21.48 -5.73 -21.52
N ILE A 201 -21.73 -6.31 -22.69
CA ILE A 201 -20.66 -6.81 -23.56
C ILE A 201 -19.84 -5.61 -24.05
N PRO A 202 -18.52 -5.57 -23.82
CA PRO A 202 -17.69 -4.44 -24.22
C PRO A 202 -17.53 -4.37 -25.74
N LEU A 203 -17.55 -3.14 -26.26
CA LEU A 203 -17.27 -2.85 -27.66
C LEU A 203 -15.75 -2.82 -27.90
N GLU A 204 -15.32 -2.96 -29.16
CA GLU A 204 -13.89 -2.93 -29.52
C GLU A 204 -13.18 -1.68 -28.98
N GLU A 205 -13.83 -0.52 -29.04
CA GLU A 205 -13.28 0.75 -28.56
C GLU A 205 -12.95 0.73 -27.05
N GLU A 206 -13.83 0.14 -26.24
CA GLU A 206 -13.62 0.00 -24.80
C GLU A 206 -12.47 -0.99 -24.50
N ILE A 207 -12.42 -2.10 -25.24
CA ILE A 207 -11.36 -3.11 -25.12
C ILE A 207 -10.01 -2.51 -25.52
N ARG A 208 -9.98 -1.77 -26.63
CA ARG A 208 -8.79 -1.03 -27.07
C ARG A 208 -8.39 0.02 -26.02
N GLY A 209 -9.34 0.75 -25.46
CA GLY A 209 -9.08 1.68 -24.36
C GLY A 209 -8.38 1.01 -23.18
N ALA A 210 -8.89 -0.16 -22.74
CA ALA A 210 -8.27 -0.93 -21.67
C ALA A 210 -6.83 -1.39 -21.99
N VAL A 211 -6.56 -1.82 -23.23
CA VAL A 211 -5.19 -2.16 -23.69
C VAL A 211 -4.25 -0.96 -23.59
N TRP A 212 -4.71 0.23 -23.98
CA TRP A 212 -3.89 1.45 -23.95
C TRP A 212 -3.66 1.99 -22.55
N ASP A 213 -4.65 1.84 -21.65
CA ASP A 213 -4.54 2.20 -20.23
C ASP A 213 -3.54 1.31 -19.48
N LEU A 214 -3.39 0.05 -19.89
CA LEU A 214 -2.44 -0.88 -19.27
C LEU A 214 -0.99 -0.50 -19.61
N ASN A 215 -0.10 -0.71 -18.63
CA ASN A 215 1.33 -0.43 -18.78
C ASN A 215 1.97 -1.39 -19.79
N SER A 216 2.48 -0.85 -20.89
CA SER A 216 3.12 -1.61 -21.97
C SER A 216 4.37 -2.36 -21.52
N ASN A 217 5.10 -1.80 -20.56
CA ASN A 217 6.37 -2.34 -20.07
C ASN A 217 6.21 -3.23 -18.83
N SER A 218 4.97 -3.61 -18.49
CA SER A 218 4.73 -4.53 -17.37
C SER A 218 5.28 -5.92 -17.70
N ALA A 219 5.78 -6.63 -16.69
CA ALA A 219 6.27 -7.99 -16.86
C ALA A 219 5.13 -8.91 -17.34
N PRO A 220 5.40 -9.81 -18.31
CA PRO A 220 4.39 -10.70 -18.87
C PRO A 220 4.01 -11.82 -17.87
N GLY A 221 2.91 -12.50 -18.18
CA GLY A 221 2.53 -13.73 -17.50
C GLY A 221 3.27 -14.96 -18.06
N PRO A 222 2.76 -16.17 -17.81
CA PRO A 222 3.36 -17.41 -18.32
C PRO A 222 3.44 -17.49 -19.86
N ASP A 223 2.63 -16.72 -20.57
CA ASP A 223 2.54 -16.66 -22.04
C ASP A 223 3.64 -15.79 -22.68
N GLY A 224 4.38 -15.01 -21.90
CA GLY A 224 5.48 -14.18 -22.39
C GLY A 224 5.06 -12.88 -23.09
N TYR A 225 3.76 -12.65 -23.34
CA TYR A 225 3.27 -11.46 -24.03
C TYR A 225 3.02 -10.29 -23.07
N ASN A 226 3.64 -9.15 -23.34
CA ASN A 226 3.46 -7.90 -22.59
C ASN A 226 2.61 -6.88 -23.36
N GLY A 227 2.29 -5.74 -22.74
CA GLY A 227 1.44 -4.74 -23.39
C GLY A 227 2.05 -4.09 -24.63
N THR A 228 3.37 -4.08 -24.80
CA THR A 228 4.01 -3.62 -26.04
C THR A 228 3.62 -4.52 -27.22
N PHE A 229 3.62 -5.84 -27.04
CA PHE A 229 3.14 -6.77 -28.07
C PHE A 229 1.70 -6.45 -28.50
N PHE A 230 0.77 -6.31 -27.55
CA PHE A 230 -0.63 -6.03 -27.85
C PHE A 230 -0.82 -4.68 -28.55
N LYS A 231 -0.08 -3.64 -28.15
CA LYS A 231 -0.19 -2.30 -28.78
C LYS A 231 0.41 -2.29 -30.19
N THR A 232 1.54 -2.96 -30.40
CA THR A 232 2.23 -2.99 -31.71
C THR A 232 1.46 -3.82 -32.74
N PHE A 233 0.97 -5.00 -32.34
CA PHE A 233 0.32 -5.94 -33.25
C PHE A 233 -1.22 -5.89 -33.19
N TRP A 234 -1.81 -4.85 -32.61
CA TRP A 234 -3.27 -4.69 -32.50
C TRP A 234 -3.98 -4.86 -33.84
N HIS A 235 -3.41 -4.33 -34.93
CA HIS A 235 -3.96 -4.44 -36.29
C HIS A 235 -4.03 -5.89 -36.82
N ILE A 236 -3.36 -6.84 -36.18
CA ILE A 236 -3.41 -8.27 -36.51
C ILE A 236 -4.35 -9.00 -35.55
N ILE A 237 -4.20 -8.79 -34.24
CA ILE A 237 -4.83 -9.64 -33.21
C ILE A 237 -6.17 -9.10 -32.67
N ARG A 238 -6.63 -7.92 -33.12
CA ARG A 238 -7.82 -7.25 -32.54
C ARG A 238 -9.06 -8.14 -32.55
N GLU A 239 -9.28 -8.93 -33.60
CA GLU A 239 -10.51 -9.71 -33.76
C GLU A 239 -10.58 -10.87 -32.76
N GLU A 240 -9.46 -11.54 -32.50
CA GLU A 240 -9.34 -12.59 -31.49
C GLU A 240 -9.46 -12.01 -30.07
N VAL A 241 -8.79 -10.89 -29.81
CA VAL A 241 -8.81 -10.26 -28.48
C VAL A 241 -10.21 -9.75 -28.14
N VAL A 242 -10.91 -9.16 -29.11
CA VAL A 242 -12.30 -8.69 -28.94
C VAL A 242 -13.22 -9.87 -28.65
N ARG A 243 -13.19 -10.93 -29.48
CA ARG A 243 -14.02 -12.13 -29.27
C ARG A 243 -13.77 -12.77 -27.90
N ALA A 244 -12.51 -13.02 -27.54
CA ALA A 244 -12.15 -13.63 -26.26
C ALA A 244 -12.60 -12.79 -25.05
N THR A 245 -12.54 -11.45 -25.19
CA THR A 245 -13.03 -10.54 -24.14
C THR A 245 -14.56 -10.60 -24.04
N GLN A 246 -15.27 -10.56 -25.16
CA GLN A 246 -16.74 -10.61 -25.19
C GLN A 246 -17.28 -11.95 -24.67
N GLU A 247 -16.64 -13.08 -25.01
CA GLU A 247 -16.94 -14.41 -24.48
C GLU A 247 -16.87 -14.47 -22.94
N PHE A 248 -15.88 -13.81 -22.34
CA PHE A 248 -15.82 -13.69 -20.89
C PHE A 248 -17.02 -12.91 -20.30
N PHE A 249 -17.44 -11.81 -20.94
CA PHE A 249 -18.60 -11.03 -20.49
C PHE A 249 -19.94 -11.74 -20.72
N LEU A 250 -19.99 -12.72 -21.64
CA LEU A 250 -21.11 -13.65 -21.78
C LEU A 250 -21.18 -14.68 -20.64
N GLY A 251 -20.17 -14.75 -19.77
CA GLY A 251 -20.09 -15.70 -18.65
C GLY A 251 -19.55 -17.07 -19.05
N LEU A 252 -18.88 -17.18 -20.20
CA LEU A 252 -18.26 -18.44 -20.61
C LEU A 252 -17.07 -18.78 -19.70
N PRO A 253 -16.87 -20.06 -19.34
CA PRO A 253 -15.73 -20.48 -18.55
C PRO A 253 -14.39 -20.12 -19.20
N ILE A 254 -13.50 -19.55 -18.41
CA ILE A 254 -12.17 -19.11 -18.85
C ILE A 254 -11.24 -20.33 -18.99
N PRO A 255 -10.47 -20.45 -20.10
CA PRO A 255 -9.46 -21.49 -20.23
C PRO A 255 -8.38 -21.44 -19.14
N ILE A 256 -7.85 -22.59 -18.74
CA ILE A 256 -6.80 -22.67 -17.71
C ILE A 256 -5.57 -21.83 -18.07
N SER A 257 -5.18 -21.81 -19.34
CA SER A 257 -4.04 -21.03 -19.86
C SER A 257 -4.23 -19.52 -19.64
N TYR A 258 -5.46 -19.03 -19.74
CA TYR A 258 -5.80 -17.63 -19.50
C TYR A 258 -5.69 -17.28 -18.01
N GLY A 259 -6.13 -18.19 -17.13
CA GLY A 259 -6.04 -18.05 -15.68
C GLY A 259 -4.65 -18.35 -15.08
N ALA A 260 -3.72 -18.86 -15.88
CA ALA A 260 -2.37 -19.17 -15.44
C ALA A 260 -1.60 -17.89 -15.07
N THR A 261 -1.00 -17.88 -13.89
CA THR A 261 -0.36 -16.70 -13.29
C THR A 261 0.97 -17.08 -12.66
N LEU A 262 2.05 -16.35 -12.98
CA LEU A 262 3.32 -16.52 -12.28
C LEU A 262 3.30 -15.75 -10.96
N HIS A 263 3.80 -16.36 -9.91
CA HIS A 263 3.83 -15.80 -8.57
C HIS A 263 5.28 -15.49 -8.19
N THR A 264 5.68 -14.22 -8.32
CA THR A 264 7.06 -13.77 -8.04
C THR A 264 7.17 -13.21 -6.62
N LEU A 265 8.32 -13.41 -5.98
CA LEU A 265 8.60 -13.02 -4.61
C LEU A 265 9.55 -11.82 -4.59
N ILE A 266 9.04 -10.63 -4.27
CA ILE A 266 9.85 -9.40 -4.18
C ILE A 266 10.33 -9.21 -2.73
N PRO A 267 11.64 -9.09 -2.47
CA PRO A 267 12.14 -8.80 -1.12
C PRO A 267 11.58 -7.48 -0.57
N LYS A 268 11.09 -7.49 0.67
CA LYS A 268 10.69 -6.29 1.44
C LYS A 268 11.86 -5.67 2.20
N VAL A 269 12.90 -6.45 2.43
CA VAL A 269 14.12 -6.09 3.18
C VAL A 269 15.34 -6.54 2.39
N GLU A 270 16.51 -5.94 2.63
CA GLU A 270 17.74 -6.23 1.87
C GLU A 270 18.19 -7.70 1.98
N ASN A 271 18.06 -8.29 3.17
CA ASN A 271 18.50 -9.66 3.46
C ASN A 271 17.31 -10.49 3.94
N PRO A 272 16.39 -10.89 3.04
CA PRO A 272 15.20 -11.64 3.43
C PRO A 272 15.59 -13.04 3.91
N LYS A 273 15.09 -13.46 5.09
CA LYS A 273 15.40 -14.76 5.70
C LYS A 273 14.18 -15.68 5.77
N THR A 274 12.99 -15.10 5.76
CA THR A 274 11.72 -15.80 5.91
C THR A 274 10.77 -15.48 4.77
N LEU A 275 9.76 -16.31 4.53
CA LEU A 275 8.73 -16.04 3.53
C LEU A 275 7.93 -14.75 3.80
N GLU A 276 7.89 -14.28 5.06
CA GLU A 276 7.23 -13.03 5.42
C GLU A 276 7.99 -11.78 4.95
N ASP A 277 9.30 -11.93 4.76
CA ASP A 277 10.19 -10.90 4.21
C ASP A 277 9.97 -10.70 2.71
N PHE A 278 9.19 -11.57 2.05
CA PHE A 278 8.83 -11.43 0.64
C PHE A 278 7.42 -10.88 0.47
N ARG A 279 7.24 -10.07 -0.57
CA ARG A 279 5.94 -9.65 -1.08
C ARG A 279 5.61 -10.48 -2.32
N PRO A 280 4.56 -11.29 -2.26
CA PRO A 280 4.08 -12.00 -3.44
C PRO A 280 3.46 -11.03 -4.45
N ILE A 281 3.81 -11.17 -5.73
CA ILE A 281 3.19 -10.43 -6.84
C ILE A 281 2.74 -11.41 -7.92
N SER A 282 1.51 -11.24 -8.37
CA SER A 282 0.85 -12.03 -9.39
C SER A 282 1.08 -11.42 -10.77
N LEU A 283 1.82 -12.14 -11.62
CA LEU A 283 2.03 -11.83 -13.02
C LEU A 283 1.00 -12.59 -13.85
N SER A 284 -0.23 -12.06 -13.91
CA SER A 284 -1.29 -12.58 -14.79
C SER A 284 -0.94 -12.31 -16.25
N THR A 285 -1.48 -13.14 -17.16
CA THR A 285 -1.45 -12.88 -18.61
C THR A 285 -1.99 -11.47 -18.92
N PHE A 286 -1.46 -10.84 -19.97
CA PHE A 286 -1.93 -9.50 -20.34
C PHE A 286 -3.40 -9.52 -20.78
N LEU A 287 -3.83 -10.60 -21.45
CA LEU A 287 -5.23 -10.80 -21.83
C LEU A 287 -6.16 -10.84 -20.60
N SER A 288 -5.78 -11.55 -19.52
CA SER A 288 -6.51 -11.52 -18.23
C SER A 288 -6.60 -10.12 -17.61
N LYS A 289 -5.55 -9.31 -17.79
CA LYS A 289 -5.54 -7.94 -17.30
C LYS A 289 -6.47 -7.03 -18.09
N ILE A 290 -6.76 -7.31 -19.38
CA ILE A 290 -7.73 -6.54 -20.16
C ILE A 290 -9.12 -6.65 -19.55
N ASN A 291 -9.61 -7.86 -19.29
CA ASN A 291 -10.95 -8.08 -18.73
C ASN A 291 -11.09 -7.45 -17.33
N THR A 292 -10.10 -7.67 -16.47
CA THR A 292 -10.09 -7.07 -15.13
C THR A 292 -9.92 -5.56 -15.15
N LYS A 293 -9.23 -4.99 -16.15
CA LYS A 293 -9.14 -3.53 -16.34
C LYS A 293 -10.47 -2.91 -16.77
N ILE A 294 -11.20 -3.55 -17.69
CA ILE A 294 -12.55 -3.11 -18.08
C ILE A 294 -13.47 -3.11 -16.85
N LEU A 295 -13.52 -4.23 -16.12
CA LEU A 295 -14.30 -4.33 -14.89
C LEU A 295 -13.85 -3.31 -13.83
N ALA A 296 -12.54 -3.08 -13.66
CA ALA A 296 -12.02 -2.09 -12.72
C ALA A 296 -12.41 -0.66 -13.11
N ASN A 297 -12.43 -0.32 -14.39
CA ASN A 297 -12.86 0.99 -14.87
C ASN A 297 -14.37 1.20 -14.62
N ARG A 298 -15.19 0.19 -14.93
CA ARG A 298 -16.64 0.23 -14.69
C ARG A 298 -17.00 0.25 -13.20
N LEU A 299 -16.35 -0.59 -12.38
CA LEU A 299 -16.54 -0.59 -10.93
C LEU A 299 -16.00 0.69 -10.28
N GLY A 300 -14.90 1.23 -10.82
CA GLY A 300 -14.25 2.46 -10.39
C GLY A 300 -15.18 3.68 -10.40
N SER A 301 -16.08 3.77 -11.39
CA SER A 301 -17.07 4.85 -11.46
C SER A 301 -18.12 4.77 -10.35
N LEU A 302 -18.36 3.58 -9.78
CA LEU A 302 -19.35 3.33 -8.73
C LEU A 302 -18.78 3.44 -7.31
N LEU A 303 -17.45 3.50 -7.14
CA LEU A 303 -16.80 3.45 -5.83
C LEU A 303 -17.24 4.56 -4.87
N HIS A 304 -17.56 5.75 -5.39
CA HIS A 304 -18.00 6.89 -4.58
C HIS A 304 -19.33 6.63 -3.85
N LYS A 305 -20.16 5.70 -4.35
CA LYS A 305 -21.41 5.27 -3.70
C LYS A 305 -21.15 4.15 -2.68
N LEU A 306 -20.22 3.25 -3.01
CA LEU A 306 -19.94 2.03 -2.25
C LEU A 306 -19.12 2.30 -0.99
N ILE A 307 -18.05 3.09 -1.11
CA ILE A 307 -16.99 3.20 -0.11
C ILE A 307 -17.16 4.43 0.79
N SER A 308 -17.04 4.21 2.10
CA SER A 308 -17.14 5.25 3.11
C SER A 308 -16.00 6.28 3.01
N PRO A 309 -16.22 7.54 3.44
CA PRO A 309 -15.19 8.58 3.42
C PRO A 309 -13.95 8.26 4.26
N GLU A 310 -14.09 7.42 5.30
CA GLU A 310 -13.01 6.96 6.17
C GLU A 310 -11.99 6.05 5.48
N GLN A 311 -12.35 5.40 4.38
CA GLN A 311 -11.41 4.71 3.49
C GLN A 311 -10.93 5.70 2.43
N SER A 312 -9.62 5.86 2.30
CA SER A 312 -8.99 6.70 1.28
C SER A 312 -8.03 5.96 0.35
N GLY A 313 -7.67 4.71 0.69
CA GLY A 313 -6.88 3.86 -0.19
C GLY A 313 -7.62 3.53 -1.49
N PHE A 314 -6.86 3.50 -2.60
CA PHE A 314 -7.33 3.12 -3.94
C PHE A 314 -8.55 3.88 -4.48
N GLN A 315 -8.79 5.11 -4.00
CA GLN A 315 -9.85 5.97 -4.49
C GLN A 315 -9.31 7.19 -5.24
N THR A 316 -9.93 7.49 -6.38
CA THR A 316 -9.59 8.66 -7.19
C THR A 316 -9.82 9.95 -6.42
N GLY A 317 -8.84 10.86 -6.45
CA GLY A 317 -8.94 12.17 -5.80
C GLY A 317 -8.67 12.19 -4.29
N LYS A 318 -8.55 11.03 -3.63
CA LYS A 318 -8.20 10.95 -2.20
C LYS A 318 -6.69 10.78 -2.01
N GLY A 319 -6.08 11.74 -1.32
CA GLY A 319 -4.65 11.73 -1.04
C GLY A 319 -4.30 11.03 0.28
N VAL A 320 -3.14 10.37 0.32
CA VAL A 320 -2.57 9.77 1.54
C VAL A 320 -2.28 10.83 2.63
N ASP A 321 -2.08 12.09 2.21
CA ASP A 321 -1.75 13.21 3.08
C ASP A 321 -2.83 13.46 4.13
N GLU A 322 -4.11 13.43 3.76
CA GLU A 322 -5.22 13.70 4.69
C GLU A 322 -5.37 12.61 5.76
N ASN A 323 -5.17 11.34 5.41
CA ASN A 323 -5.17 10.24 6.39
C ASN A 323 -4.06 10.42 7.44
N ILE A 324 -2.86 10.80 6.99
CA ILE A 324 -1.71 11.05 7.86
C ILE A 324 -1.99 12.25 8.77
N LEU A 325 -2.46 13.38 8.21
CA LEU A 325 -2.75 14.61 8.95
C LEU A 325 -3.82 14.36 10.02
N LEU A 326 -4.93 13.70 9.66
CA LEU A 326 -6.00 13.41 10.61
C LEU A 326 -5.55 12.44 11.70
N THR A 327 -4.78 11.42 11.35
CA THR A 327 -4.17 10.52 12.35
C THR A 327 -3.28 11.30 13.32
N GLN A 328 -2.46 12.23 12.81
CA GLN A 328 -1.60 13.07 13.65
C GLN A 328 -2.42 13.96 14.61
N ASP A 329 -3.52 14.55 14.13
CA ASP A 329 -4.44 15.33 14.96
C ASP A 329 -5.16 14.47 16.01
N MET A 330 -5.54 13.23 15.67
CA MET A 330 -6.12 12.27 16.63
C MET A 330 -5.11 11.85 17.71
N ILE A 331 -3.87 11.51 17.32
CA ILE A 331 -2.82 11.11 18.26
C ILE A 331 -2.47 12.25 19.22
N HIS A 332 -2.49 13.51 18.77
CA HIS A 332 -2.34 14.67 19.65
C HIS A 332 -3.41 14.75 20.73
N CYS A 333 -4.64 14.36 20.41
CA CYS A 333 -5.79 14.34 21.33
C CYS A 333 -5.81 13.14 22.30
N LEU A 334 -4.89 12.18 22.21
CA LEU A 334 -4.82 11.06 23.17
C LEU A 334 -4.55 11.52 24.61
N GLY A 335 -3.93 12.69 24.77
CA GLY A 335 -3.64 13.28 26.07
C GLY A 335 -4.84 13.99 26.73
N ASN A 336 -5.97 14.13 26.04
CA ASN A 336 -7.16 14.75 26.62
C ASN A 336 -7.73 13.82 27.69
N MET A 337 -7.82 14.31 28.92
CA MET A 337 -8.30 13.54 30.06
C MET A 337 -9.83 13.40 29.98
N SER A 338 -10.30 12.29 29.44
CA SER A 338 -11.63 11.74 29.74
C SER A 338 -11.47 10.72 30.87
N GLY A 339 -12.48 10.55 31.73
CA GLY A 339 -12.39 9.64 32.90
C GLY A 339 -11.94 8.20 32.54
N SER A 340 -12.18 7.75 31.31
CA SER A 340 -11.80 6.43 30.80
C SER A 340 -10.70 6.43 29.72
N ALA A 341 -9.99 7.55 29.55
CA ALA A 341 -8.89 7.78 28.60
C ALA A 341 -9.26 7.62 27.11
N ASN A 342 -8.45 8.22 26.24
CA ASN A 342 -8.53 8.05 24.80
C ASN A 342 -7.56 6.95 24.33
N ILE A 343 -7.95 6.20 23.30
CA ILE A 343 -7.10 5.15 22.72
C ILE A 343 -7.18 5.18 21.19
N ALA A 344 -6.02 5.01 20.55
CA ALA A 344 -5.90 4.73 19.13
C ALA A 344 -5.42 3.29 18.94
N ILE A 345 -6.06 2.52 18.07
CA ILE A 345 -5.75 1.09 17.86
C ILE A 345 -5.35 0.93 16.40
N LYS A 346 -4.08 0.68 16.14
CA LYS A 346 -3.57 0.35 14.81
C LYS A 346 -3.66 -1.16 14.60
N VAL A 347 -4.40 -1.56 13.58
CA VAL A 347 -4.57 -2.97 13.20
C VAL A 347 -3.87 -3.21 11.87
N ASP A 348 -3.06 -4.27 11.82
CA ASP A 348 -2.37 -4.79 10.64
C ASP A 348 -2.88 -6.21 10.37
N PHE A 349 -3.36 -6.47 9.17
CA PHE A 349 -3.84 -7.79 8.78
C PHE A 349 -2.70 -8.64 8.19
N ALA A 350 -2.54 -9.85 8.72
CA ALA A 350 -1.54 -10.80 8.25
C ALA A 350 -1.90 -11.31 6.83
N LYS A 351 -1.10 -10.94 5.82
CA LYS A 351 -1.32 -11.32 4.42
C LYS A 351 -2.73 -10.95 3.93
N ALA A 352 -3.14 -9.69 4.15
CA ALA A 352 -4.51 -9.22 3.95
C ALA A 352 -5.12 -9.62 2.59
N PHE A 353 -4.41 -9.33 1.49
CA PHE A 353 -4.86 -9.66 0.14
C PHE A 353 -5.01 -11.18 -0.09
N ASP A 354 -4.17 -12.00 0.53
CA ASP A 354 -4.13 -13.46 0.27
C ASP A 354 -5.19 -14.23 1.10
N ARG A 355 -5.80 -13.60 2.09
CA ARG A 355 -6.67 -14.27 3.08
C ARG A 355 -8.16 -14.07 2.87
N ILE A 356 -8.57 -13.02 2.17
CA ILE A 356 -9.99 -12.68 2.06
C ILE A 356 -10.80 -13.81 1.40
N SER A 357 -11.88 -14.22 2.03
CA SER A 357 -12.75 -15.30 1.54
C SER A 357 -13.59 -14.85 0.35
N TRP A 358 -13.66 -15.68 -0.70
CA TRP A 358 -14.53 -15.41 -1.84
C TRP A 358 -16.01 -15.49 -1.50
N LYS A 359 -16.42 -16.43 -0.63
CA LYS A 359 -17.80 -16.51 -0.13
C LYS A 359 -18.19 -15.20 0.59
N PHE A 360 -17.27 -14.64 1.36
CA PHE A 360 -17.47 -13.35 2.03
C PHE A 360 -17.58 -12.19 1.04
N LEU A 361 -16.65 -12.09 0.08
CA LEU A 361 -16.70 -11.06 -0.97
C LEU A 361 -17.99 -11.12 -1.79
N GLU A 362 -18.43 -12.32 -2.16
CA GLU A 362 -19.68 -12.55 -2.88
C GLU A 362 -20.88 -12.06 -2.06
N LYS A 363 -20.94 -12.40 -0.77
CA LYS A 363 -21.98 -11.88 0.14
C LYS A 363 -21.93 -10.36 0.26
N SER A 364 -20.74 -9.75 0.40
CA SER A 364 -20.59 -8.29 0.43
C SER A 364 -21.13 -7.62 -0.83
N LEU A 365 -20.75 -8.12 -2.02
CA LEU A 365 -21.23 -7.60 -3.30
C LEU A 365 -22.75 -7.74 -3.44
N SER A 366 -23.30 -8.92 -3.14
CA SER A 366 -24.75 -9.12 -3.19
C SER A 366 -25.51 -8.22 -2.21
N SER A 367 -24.97 -7.96 -1.02
CA SER A 367 -25.57 -7.00 -0.06
C SER A 367 -25.61 -5.56 -0.58
N PHE A 368 -24.66 -5.15 -1.42
CA PHE A 368 -24.69 -3.84 -2.08
C PHE A 368 -25.73 -3.75 -3.22
N GLY A 369 -26.30 -4.88 -3.65
CA GLY A 369 -27.25 -4.95 -4.77
C GLY A 369 -26.66 -5.42 -6.09
N PHE A 370 -25.42 -5.93 -6.11
CA PHE A 370 -24.86 -6.54 -7.32
C PHE A 370 -25.62 -7.83 -7.66
N SER A 371 -26.02 -7.94 -8.94
CA SER A 371 -26.70 -9.11 -9.48
C SER A 371 -25.80 -10.36 -9.46
N PRO A 372 -26.36 -11.58 -9.47
CA PRO A 372 -25.58 -12.80 -9.56
C PRO A 372 -24.60 -12.82 -10.74
N GLN A 373 -25.03 -12.27 -11.89
CA GLN A 373 -24.17 -12.16 -13.07
C GLN A 373 -23.01 -11.18 -12.85
N SER A 374 -23.27 -10.01 -12.25
CA SER A 374 -22.23 -9.04 -11.88
C SER A 374 -21.22 -9.67 -10.92
N CYS A 375 -21.69 -10.36 -9.88
CA CYS A 375 -20.85 -11.06 -8.91
C CYS A 375 -20.01 -12.16 -9.59
N HIS A 376 -20.61 -12.90 -10.51
CA HIS A 376 -19.92 -13.90 -11.32
C HIS A 376 -18.76 -13.25 -12.09
N LEU A 377 -19.01 -12.24 -12.92
CA LEU A 377 -17.97 -11.57 -13.71
C LEU A 377 -16.84 -10.99 -12.85
N LEU A 378 -17.18 -10.34 -11.74
CA LEU A 378 -16.21 -9.74 -10.82
C LEU A 378 -15.30 -10.77 -10.15
N LEU A 379 -15.79 -11.99 -9.91
CA LEU A 379 -15.05 -13.04 -9.20
C LEU A 379 -14.49 -14.15 -10.12
N SER A 380 -14.96 -14.27 -11.37
CA SER A 380 -14.60 -15.36 -12.29
C SER A 380 -13.11 -15.46 -12.55
N THR A 381 -12.44 -14.31 -12.76
CA THR A 381 -10.98 -14.31 -12.98
C THR A 381 -10.21 -14.83 -11.75
N LEU A 382 -10.67 -14.52 -10.53
CA LEU A 382 -10.05 -15.03 -9.30
C LEU A 382 -10.28 -16.55 -9.17
N LYS A 383 -11.53 -17.00 -9.33
CA LYS A 383 -11.94 -18.41 -9.20
C LYS A 383 -11.28 -19.34 -10.25
N ALA A 384 -10.91 -18.79 -11.40
CA ALA A 384 -10.22 -19.50 -12.49
C ALA A 384 -8.68 -19.44 -12.41
N THR A 385 -8.10 -18.74 -11.43
CA THR A 385 -6.65 -18.54 -11.36
C THR A 385 -5.90 -19.79 -10.89
N PHE A 386 -4.81 -20.11 -11.60
CA PHE A 386 -3.79 -21.09 -11.20
C PHE A 386 -2.43 -20.41 -11.05
N PHE A 387 -1.69 -20.75 -9.99
CA PHE A 387 -0.37 -20.20 -9.71
C PHE A 387 0.76 -21.18 -10.02
N SER A 388 1.86 -20.63 -10.54
CA SER A 388 3.19 -21.24 -10.52
C SER A 388 4.14 -20.29 -9.81
N ILE A 389 4.95 -20.78 -8.87
CA ILE A 389 5.89 -19.95 -8.11
C ILE A 389 7.16 -19.74 -8.92
N LEU A 390 7.61 -18.50 -9.06
CA LEU A 390 8.84 -18.20 -9.78
C LEU A 390 10.04 -18.33 -8.83
N ILE A 391 10.88 -19.35 -9.04
CA ILE A 391 12.11 -19.59 -8.28
C ILE A 391 13.28 -19.50 -9.27
N ASN A 392 14.20 -18.55 -9.04
CA ASN A 392 15.35 -18.29 -9.90
C ASN A 392 14.98 -18.11 -11.39
N GLY A 393 13.84 -17.45 -11.65
CA GLY A 393 13.35 -17.20 -13.01
C GLY A 393 12.61 -18.36 -13.66
N SER A 394 12.51 -19.52 -13.00
CA SER A 394 11.80 -20.70 -13.51
C SER A 394 10.50 -20.97 -12.75
N PRO A 395 9.38 -21.29 -13.43
CA PRO A 395 8.11 -21.60 -12.78
C PRO A 395 8.15 -22.98 -12.11
N HIS A 396 7.67 -23.06 -10.86
CA HIS A 396 7.61 -24.27 -10.06
C HIS A 396 6.21 -24.48 -9.49
N GLY A 397 5.71 -25.71 -9.63
CA GLY A 397 4.35 -26.08 -9.24
C GLY A 397 3.28 -25.50 -10.15
N PHE A 398 2.07 -26.04 -10.02
CA PHE A 398 0.87 -25.53 -10.69
C PHE A 398 -0.34 -25.88 -9.84
N PHE A 399 -0.90 -24.89 -9.14
CA PHE A 399 -1.98 -25.13 -8.18
C PHE A 399 -3.05 -24.04 -8.22
N ARG A 400 -4.27 -24.42 -7.86
CA ARG A 400 -5.43 -23.54 -7.92
C ARG A 400 -5.43 -22.54 -6.77
N MET A 401 -5.83 -21.30 -7.06
CA MET A 401 -6.16 -20.31 -6.04
C MET A 401 -7.49 -20.66 -5.36
N MET A 402 -7.57 -20.57 -4.02
CA MET A 402 -8.78 -20.94 -3.26
C MET A 402 -9.41 -19.78 -2.49
N ARG A 403 -8.66 -18.70 -2.28
CA ARG A 403 -9.08 -17.47 -1.59
C ARG A 403 -8.13 -16.33 -1.93
N GLY A 404 -8.48 -15.13 -1.50
CA GLY A 404 -7.66 -13.93 -1.68
C GLY A 404 -7.98 -13.17 -2.96
N VAL A 405 -7.21 -12.12 -3.20
CA VAL A 405 -7.22 -11.30 -4.41
C VAL A 405 -5.79 -11.15 -4.93
N LYS A 406 -5.62 -10.94 -6.24
CA LYS A 406 -4.30 -10.97 -6.89
C LYS A 406 -3.54 -9.65 -6.68
N GLN A 407 -2.36 -9.68 -6.09
CA GLN A 407 -1.50 -8.49 -6.01
C GLN A 407 -0.88 -8.19 -7.39
N GLY A 408 -1.21 -7.05 -7.99
CA GLY A 408 -0.76 -6.68 -9.34
C GLY A 408 -1.84 -6.75 -10.41
N ASP A 409 -3.07 -7.08 -10.02
CA ASP A 409 -4.26 -7.11 -10.87
C ASP A 409 -5.07 -5.80 -10.70
N PRO A 410 -5.61 -5.19 -11.78
CA PRO A 410 -6.33 -3.90 -11.70
C PRO A 410 -7.60 -3.93 -10.85
N LEU A 411 -8.34 -5.05 -10.85
CA LEU A 411 -9.64 -5.17 -10.18
C LEU A 411 -9.49 -5.51 -8.69
N SER A 412 -8.45 -6.28 -8.37
CA SER A 412 -8.20 -6.83 -7.04
C SER A 412 -8.19 -5.79 -5.89
N PRO A 413 -7.55 -4.60 -6.01
CA PRO A 413 -7.63 -3.56 -4.98
C PRO A 413 -9.04 -3.05 -4.70
N LEU A 414 -9.90 -2.98 -5.73
CA LEU A 414 -11.27 -2.50 -5.60
C LEU A 414 -12.14 -3.51 -4.86
N LEU A 415 -12.04 -4.79 -5.22
CA LEU A 415 -12.73 -5.86 -4.53
C LEU A 415 -12.31 -5.94 -3.05
N PHE A 416 -11.02 -5.74 -2.77
CA PHE A 416 -10.49 -5.73 -1.41
C PHE A 416 -11.12 -4.63 -0.55
N ILE A 417 -11.16 -3.38 -1.04
CA ILE A 417 -11.75 -2.28 -0.27
C ILE A 417 -13.27 -2.44 -0.12
N ILE A 418 -13.98 -3.01 -1.12
CA ILE A 418 -15.41 -3.31 -1.02
C ILE A 418 -15.68 -4.37 0.04
N GLY A 419 -14.86 -5.43 0.11
CA GLY A 419 -14.97 -6.43 1.16
C GLY A 419 -14.78 -5.82 2.56
N ASN A 420 -13.74 -5.00 2.72
CA ASN A 420 -13.42 -4.36 4.00
C ASN A 420 -14.39 -3.23 4.39
N GLU A 421 -15.13 -2.67 3.45
CA GLU A 421 -16.16 -1.65 3.70
C GLU A 421 -17.23 -2.13 4.70
N SER A 422 -17.50 -3.43 4.73
CA SER A 422 -18.39 -4.06 5.73
C SER A 422 -17.96 -3.76 7.17
N LEU A 423 -16.65 -3.78 7.48
CA LEU A 423 -16.11 -3.44 8.80
C LEU A 423 -16.29 -1.95 9.09
N SER A 424 -16.01 -1.09 8.11
CA SER A 424 -16.17 0.35 8.24
C SER A 424 -17.61 0.74 8.58
N ARG A 425 -18.58 0.17 7.86
CA ARG A 425 -20.02 0.41 8.08
C ARG A 425 -20.51 -0.17 9.39
N LEU A 426 -20.08 -1.38 9.75
CA LEU A 426 -20.38 -1.99 11.04
C LEU A 426 -19.97 -1.10 12.21
N ILE A 427 -18.71 -0.64 12.21
CA ILE A 427 -18.18 0.20 13.29
C ILE A 427 -18.91 1.55 13.34
N LYS A 428 -19.19 2.15 12.19
CA LYS A 428 -19.92 3.42 12.11
C LYS A 428 -21.34 3.29 12.63
N GLY A 429 -22.07 2.25 12.22
CA GLY A 429 -23.42 1.96 12.71
C GLY A 429 -23.45 1.74 14.22
N LYS A 430 -22.51 0.93 14.74
CA LYS A 430 -22.41 0.68 16.19
C LYS A 430 -22.00 1.90 17.01
N VAL A 431 -21.30 2.86 16.42
CA VAL A 431 -21.04 4.17 17.05
C VAL A 431 -22.30 5.03 17.05
N GLN A 432 -23.07 5.05 15.95
CA GLN A 432 -24.32 5.80 15.85
C GLN A 432 -25.39 5.29 16.83
N GLU A 433 -25.46 3.98 17.04
CA GLU A 433 -26.33 3.33 18.03
C GLU A 433 -25.89 3.55 19.50
N GLY A 434 -24.71 4.13 19.73
CA GLY A 434 -24.13 4.28 21.07
C GLY A 434 -23.60 2.98 21.68
N PHE A 435 -23.58 1.87 20.94
CA PHE A 435 -22.99 0.61 21.38
C PHE A 435 -21.46 0.73 21.56
N LEU A 436 -20.81 1.46 20.64
CA LEU A 436 -19.41 1.86 20.71
C LEU A 436 -19.27 3.37 20.94
N GLN A 437 -18.28 3.75 21.74
CA GLN A 437 -17.92 5.15 21.98
C GLN A 437 -16.56 5.47 21.36
N THR A 438 -16.51 6.59 20.63
CA THR A 438 -15.28 7.13 20.05
C THR A 438 -14.47 7.90 21.08
N MET A 439 -13.22 8.23 20.74
CA MET A 439 -12.39 9.07 21.60
C MET A 439 -12.97 10.49 21.77
N SER A 440 -12.62 11.18 22.85
CA SER A 440 -13.04 12.57 23.07
C SER A 440 -12.03 13.56 22.50
N THR A 441 -12.46 14.40 21.56
CA THR A 441 -11.64 15.51 21.01
C THR A 441 -12.13 16.89 21.41
N GLY A 442 -12.91 16.98 22.49
CA GLY A 442 -13.53 18.23 22.95
C GLY A 442 -14.85 18.48 22.22
N ARG A 443 -14.97 19.61 21.52
CA ARG A 443 -16.24 20.04 20.89
C ARG A 443 -16.58 19.36 19.56
N SER A 444 -15.58 18.81 18.86
CA SER A 444 -15.78 18.11 17.59
C SER A 444 -15.91 16.60 17.81
N ARG A 445 -16.72 15.94 16.97
CA ARG A 445 -16.80 14.47 16.93
C ARG A 445 -15.69 13.94 16.01
N PRO A 446 -14.76 13.12 16.51
CA PRO A 446 -13.74 12.52 15.66
C PRO A 446 -14.32 11.37 14.83
N PRO A 447 -13.67 10.98 13.72
CA PRO A 447 -14.01 9.73 13.04
C PRO A 447 -13.78 8.54 13.97
N SER A 448 -14.56 7.47 13.80
CA SER A 448 -14.37 6.22 14.56
C SER A 448 -13.13 5.45 14.10
N HIS A 449 -12.76 5.59 12.83
CA HIS A 449 -11.60 4.93 12.24
C HIS A 449 -11.13 5.67 10.98
N LEU A 450 -9.93 5.32 10.53
CA LEU A 450 -9.39 5.65 9.22
C LEU A 450 -8.80 4.39 8.61
N ALA A 451 -9.01 4.21 7.31
CA ALA A 451 -8.45 3.10 6.55
C ALA A 451 -7.68 3.63 5.33
N TYR A 452 -6.55 3.01 5.05
CA TYR A 452 -5.82 3.14 3.79
C TYR A 452 -5.53 1.73 3.28
N ALA A 453 -6.45 1.19 2.49
CA ALA A 453 -6.47 -0.23 2.14
C ALA A 453 -6.53 -1.14 3.39
N ASP A 454 -5.45 -1.87 3.69
CA ASP A 454 -5.32 -2.81 4.81
C ASP A 454 -4.81 -2.16 6.10
N ASP A 455 -4.19 -0.98 6.01
CA ASP A 455 -3.76 -0.20 7.18
C ASP A 455 -4.98 0.51 7.81
N ILE A 456 -5.43 0.04 8.98
CA ILE A 456 -6.59 0.60 9.68
C ILE A 456 -6.22 1.11 11.07
N ILE A 457 -6.67 2.31 11.42
CA ILE A 457 -6.54 2.88 12.77
C ILE A 457 -7.93 3.22 13.32
N PHE A 458 -8.27 2.71 14.49
CA PHE A 458 -9.50 3.02 15.21
C PHE A 458 -9.26 4.03 16.32
N PHE A 459 -10.21 4.93 16.56
CA PHE A 459 -10.13 6.01 17.54
C PHE A 459 -11.30 5.93 18.54
N LEU A 460 -11.05 5.30 19.69
CA LEU A 460 -12.09 4.89 20.63
C LEU A 460 -11.90 5.46 22.03
N ASN A 461 -12.94 5.32 22.85
CA ASN A 461 -12.85 5.49 24.29
C ASN A 461 -12.15 4.26 24.92
N GLY A 462 -11.21 4.50 25.83
CA GLY A 462 -10.38 3.49 26.48
C GLY A 462 -11.08 2.64 27.55
N HIS A 463 -12.37 2.85 27.80
CA HIS A 463 -13.14 2.10 28.79
C HIS A 463 -13.14 0.59 28.47
N PHE A 464 -12.85 -0.24 29.47
CA PHE A 464 -12.69 -1.69 29.30
C PHE A 464 -13.86 -2.38 28.59
N ARG A 465 -15.11 -2.06 28.98
CA ARG A 465 -16.31 -2.62 28.32
C ARG A 465 -16.44 -2.19 26.85
N ASN A 466 -16.04 -0.95 26.52
CA ASN A 466 -16.06 -0.45 25.14
C ASN A 466 -15.07 -1.23 24.26
N LEU A 467 -13.89 -1.54 24.81
CA LEU A 467 -12.86 -2.30 24.12
C LEU A 467 -13.22 -3.78 23.96
N LEU A 468 -13.89 -4.39 24.94
CA LEU A 468 -14.42 -5.76 24.78
C LEU A 468 -15.48 -5.85 23.69
N ARG A 469 -16.40 -4.87 23.63
CA ARG A 469 -17.40 -4.77 22.55
C ARG A 469 -16.73 -4.62 21.20
N PHE A 470 -15.76 -3.71 21.08
CA PHE A 470 -14.98 -3.53 19.86
C PHE A 470 -14.26 -4.82 19.45
N LYS A 471 -13.60 -5.50 20.40
CA LYS A 471 -12.90 -6.76 20.14
C LYS A 471 -13.85 -7.85 19.63
N GLY A 472 -15.04 -7.98 20.19
CA GLY A 472 -16.05 -8.92 19.72
C GLY A 472 -16.52 -8.65 18.28
N LEU A 473 -16.75 -7.37 17.94
CA LEU A 473 -17.08 -6.97 16.56
C LEU A 473 -15.95 -7.28 15.58
N LEU A 474 -14.71 -6.99 15.99
CA LEU A 474 -13.53 -7.28 15.18
C LEU A 474 -13.36 -8.79 14.98
N ASP A 475 -13.52 -9.61 16.02
CA ASP A 475 -13.42 -11.07 15.93
C ASP A 475 -14.49 -11.67 15.01
N CYS A 476 -15.72 -11.15 15.06
CA CYS A 476 -16.78 -11.55 14.15
C CYS A 476 -16.39 -11.26 12.68
N PHE A 477 -15.88 -10.05 12.41
CA PHE A 477 -15.40 -9.69 11.07
C PHE A 477 -14.23 -10.57 10.61
N LEU A 478 -13.24 -10.81 11.47
CA LEU A 478 -12.08 -11.65 11.12
C LEU A 478 -12.51 -13.07 10.75
N LYS A 479 -13.43 -13.67 11.54
CA LYS A 479 -13.96 -15.01 11.29
C LYS A 479 -14.73 -15.09 9.97
N ALA A 480 -15.57 -14.10 9.67
CA ALA A 480 -16.36 -14.09 8.44
C ALA A 480 -15.52 -13.80 7.18
N SER A 481 -14.59 -12.84 7.27
CA SER A 481 -13.76 -12.42 6.14
C SER A 481 -12.57 -13.34 5.86
N GLY A 482 -12.13 -14.13 6.84
CA GLY A 482 -10.92 -14.94 6.78
C GLY A 482 -9.64 -14.18 7.13
N HIS A 483 -9.73 -12.89 7.48
CA HIS A 483 -8.59 -12.10 7.92
C HIS A 483 -8.05 -12.55 9.27
N HIS A 484 -6.75 -12.37 9.46
CA HIS A 484 -6.09 -12.59 10.73
C HIS A 484 -5.33 -11.32 11.12
N ILE A 485 -5.32 -10.98 12.41
CA ILE A 485 -4.52 -9.85 12.91
C ILE A 485 -3.07 -10.28 13.05
N ASN A 486 -2.15 -9.44 12.56
CA ASN A 486 -0.74 -9.53 12.89
C ASN A 486 -0.47 -8.81 14.23
N LEU A 487 -0.44 -9.56 15.33
CA LEU A 487 -0.23 -9.00 16.67
C LEU A 487 1.18 -8.40 16.88
N ASN A 488 2.16 -8.76 16.04
CA ASN A 488 3.51 -8.19 16.10
C ASN A 488 3.57 -6.78 15.47
N LYS A 489 2.60 -6.44 14.61
CA LYS A 489 2.51 -5.14 13.93
C LYS A 489 1.34 -4.29 14.40
N SER A 490 0.37 -4.92 15.07
CA SER A 490 -0.81 -4.28 15.62
C SER A 490 -0.55 -3.83 17.05
N HIS A 491 -0.81 -2.57 17.32
CA HIS A 491 -0.54 -1.95 18.62
C HIS A 491 -1.63 -0.94 18.97
N PHE A 492 -1.86 -0.76 20.26
CA PHE A 492 -2.67 0.37 20.74
C PHE A 492 -1.79 1.48 21.31
N TYR A 493 -2.29 2.71 21.28
CA TYR A 493 -1.61 3.91 21.75
C TYR A 493 -2.56 4.72 22.63
N THR A 494 -2.07 5.24 23.75
CA THR A 494 -2.85 6.06 24.68
C THR A 494 -2.01 7.20 25.26
N GLY A 495 -2.63 8.10 26.03
CA GLY A 495 -1.95 9.24 26.65
C GLY A 495 -0.89 8.82 27.68
N SER A 496 0.21 9.57 27.77
CA SER A 496 1.31 9.26 28.69
C SER A 496 0.93 9.33 30.17
N LYS A 497 -0.13 10.07 30.51
CA LYS A 497 -0.64 10.24 31.89
C LYS A 497 -1.64 9.16 32.32
N VAL A 498 -1.96 8.19 31.45
CA VAL A 498 -2.93 7.14 31.75
C VAL A 498 -2.33 6.14 32.75
N LYS A 499 -3.09 5.83 33.82
CA LYS A 499 -2.67 4.94 34.90
C LYS A 499 -2.31 3.53 34.38
N PRO A 500 -1.28 2.85 34.95
CA PRO A 500 -0.89 1.50 34.54
C PRO A 500 -2.02 0.47 34.56
N ASP A 501 -2.94 0.53 35.54
CA ASP A 501 -4.06 -0.41 35.63
C ASP A 501 -5.02 -0.30 34.44
N ILE A 502 -5.28 0.93 33.98
CA ILE A 502 -6.11 1.19 32.81
C ILE A 502 -5.43 0.63 31.55
N LYS A 503 -4.11 0.82 31.42
CA LYS A 503 -3.32 0.22 30.32
C LYS A 503 -3.35 -1.31 30.37
N GLY A 504 -3.26 -1.90 31.57
CA GLY A 504 -3.42 -3.34 31.76
C GLY A 504 -4.79 -3.85 31.32
N ASN A 505 -5.86 -3.10 31.60
CA ASN A 505 -7.21 -3.39 31.12
C ASN A 505 -7.31 -3.32 29.59
N MET A 506 -6.72 -2.29 28.97
CA MET A 506 -6.67 -2.16 27.51
C MET A 506 -5.96 -3.35 26.85
N ARG A 507 -4.78 -3.74 27.37
CA ARG A 507 -4.03 -4.92 26.92
C ARG A 507 -4.87 -6.20 27.02
N ARG A 508 -5.53 -6.42 28.17
CA ARG A 508 -6.39 -7.59 28.37
C ARG A 508 -7.59 -7.63 27.42
N ALA A 509 -8.24 -6.49 27.19
CA ALA A 509 -9.42 -6.42 26.31
C ALA A 509 -9.05 -6.67 24.84
N LEU A 510 -7.97 -6.04 24.35
CA LEU A 510 -7.59 -6.09 22.94
C LEU A 510 -6.71 -7.28 22.59
N LYS A 511 -6.03 -7.88 23.58
CA LYS A 511 -4.94 -8.86 23.38
C LYS A 511 -3.82 -8.29 22.50
N MET A 512 -3.54 -7.00 22.67
CA MET A 512 -2.51 -6.25 21.92
C MET A 512 -1.60 -5.51 22.89
N GLU A 513 -0.34 -5.31 22.51
CA GLU A 513 0.62 -4.55 23.30
C GLU A 513 0.53 -3.04 23.04
N GLU A 514 0.91 -2.25 24.06
CA GLU A 514 1.04 -0.79 23.92
C GLU A 514 2.23 -0.46 23.02
N GLY A 515 1.97 0.31 21.96
CA GLY A 515 3.00 0.82 21.07
C GLY A 515 3.70 2.06 21.63
N LYS A 516 4.92 2.33 21.15
CA LYS A 516 5.68 3.54 21.50
C LYS A 516 5.43 4.67 20.51
N LEU A 517 5.27 5.89 21.00
CA LEU A 517 5.25 7.12 20.20
C LEU A 517 6.66 7.73 20.16
N PRO A 518 7.14 8.22 18.99
CA PRO A 518 6.45 8.20 17.70
C PRO A 518 6.53 6.84 16.97
N PHE A 519 5.60 6.58 16.05
CA PHE A 519 5.60 5.41 15.16
C PHE A 519 5.49 5.81 13.69
N VAL A 520 5.83 4.89 12.77
CA VAL A 520 5.69 5.14 11.32
C VAL A 520 4.32 4.67 10.82
N TYR A 521 3.64 5.55 10.09
CA TYR A 521 2.36 5.29 9.43
C TYR A 521 2.35 5.90 8.04
N LEU A 522 2.05 5.09 7.02
CA LEU A 522 2.01 5.51 5.61
C LEU A 522 3.25 6.32 5.20
N GLY A 523 4.43 5.96 5.71
CA GLY A 523 5.71 6.64 5.40
C GLY A 523 6.01 7.92 6.19
N ALA A 524 5.11 8.39 7.07
CA ALA A 524 5.32 9.55 7.93
C ALA A 524 5.47 9.15 9.41
N THR A 525 6.14 9.99 10.21
CA THR A 525 6.40 9.73 11.63
C THR A 525 5.29 10.34 12.49
N ILE A 526 4.36 9.54 12.98
CA ILE A 526 3.24 9.99 13.81
C ILE A 526 3.67 10.08 15.27
N GLY A 527 3.55 11.27 15.86
CA GLY A 527 3.91 11.52 17.25
C GLY A 527 3.28 12.80 17.77
N LYS A 528 3.57 13.10 19.04
CA LYS A 528 3.15 14.35 19.69
C LYS A 528 4.20 15.43 19.49
N GLY A 529 3.78 16.58 18.98
CA GLY A 529 4.66 17.74 18.77
C GLY A 529 5.41 17.72 17.43
N LYS A 530 6.48 18.52 17.34
CA LYS A 530 7.30 18.66 16.12
C LYS A 530 8.18 17.43 15.93
N ILE A 531 8.42 17.05 14.67
CA ILE A 531 9.38 15.99 14.34
C ILE A 531 10.79 16.41 14.76
N LYS A 532 11.53 15.50 15.40
CA LYS A 532 12.89 15.75 15.86
C LYS A 532 13.91 15.37 14.78
N LYS A 533 15.15 15.82 14.94
CA LYS A 533 16.27 15.45 14.06
C LYS A 533 16.46 13.93 14.00
N GLU A 534 16.28 13.24 15.13
CA GLU A 534 16.39 11.79 15.27
C GLU A 534 15.36 11.04 14.43
N ASP A 535 14.13 11.53 14.39
CA ASP A 535 13.04 10.96 13.59
C ASP A 535 13.30 11.07 12.08
N CYS A 536 14.12 12.04 11.66
CA CYS A 536 14.56 12.23 10.28
C CYS A 536 15.77 11.36 9.89
N LYS A 537 16.28 10.47 10.76
CA LYS A 537 17.43 9.63 10.41
C LYS A 537 17.18 8.76 9.18
N LYS A 538 15.96 8.21 9.05
CA LYS A 538 15.57 7.35 7.91
C LYS A 538 15.69 8.06 6.56
N ILE A 539 15.24 9.32 6.46
CA ILE A 539 15.35 10.08 5.21
C ILE A 539 16.82 10.39 4.88
N VAL A 540 17.64 10.70 5.89
CA VAL A 540 19.06 10.96 5.69
C VAL A 540 19.79 9.70 5.21
N LEU A 541 19.50 8.54 5.81
CA LEU A 541 20.06 7.26 5.37
C LEU A 541 19.66 6.93 3.94
N HIS A 542 18.39 7.13 3.58
CA HIS A 542 17.91 6.90 2.22
C HIS A 542 18.63 7.77 1.18
N PHE A 543 19.04 9.00 1.54
CA PHE A 543 19.93 9.81 0.69
C PHE A 543 21.31 9.17 0.59
N ASP A 544 21.86 8.73 1.72
CA ASP A 544 23.20 8.15 1.79
C ASP A 544 23.30 6.83 1.00
N ASP A 545 22.29 5.98 1.03
CA ASP A 545 22.24 4.73 0.26
C ASP A 545 22.39 4.99 -1.25
N TYR A 546 21.66 5.98 -1.78
CA TYR A 546 21.80 6.40 -3.18
C TYR A 546 23.15 7.06 -3.46
N LEU A 547 23.57 8.00 -2.60
CA LEU A 547 24.81 8.75 -2.81
C LEU A 547 26.03 7.84 -2.78
N ASN A 548 26.08 6.87 -1.87
CA ASN A 548 27.16 5.90 -1.77
C ASN A 548 27.20 5.00 -3.01
N THR A 549 26.04 4.53 -3.46
CA THR A 549 25.93 3.72 -4.69
C THR A 549 26.38 4.51 -5.91
N TRP A 550 25.94 5.76 -6.08
CA TRP A 550 26.31 6.58 -7.23
C TRP A 550 27.74 7.12 -7.17
N HIS A 551 28.33 7.25 -5.98
CA HIS A 551 29.72 7.63 -5.84
C HIS A 551 30.66 6.57 -6.44
N SER A 552 30.28 5.28 -6.37
CA SER A 552 31.02 4.20 -7.04
C SER A 552 30.95 4.28 -8.57
N ASN A 553 29.96 4.99 -9.12
CA ASN A 553 29.78 5.17 -10.56
C ASN A 553 30.45 6.47 -11.06
N VAL A 554 31.22 6.40 -12.15
CA VAL A 554 31.88 7.59 -12.74
C VAL A 554 30.85 8.46 -13.48
N LEU A 555 30.07 9.25 -12.73
CA LEU A 555 29.02 10.12 -13.27
C LEU A 555 29.52 11.53 -13.55
N ASN A 556 29.23 12.04 -14.75
CA ASN A 556 29.45 13.44 -15.11
C ASN A 556 28.46 14.38 -14.37
N GLN A 557 28.78 15.67 -14.32
CA GLN A 557 28.01 16.66 -13.54
C GLN A 557 26.55 16.80 -13.99
N MET A 558 26.25 16.62 -15.28
CA MET A 558 24.88 16.68 -15.80
C MET A 558 24.06 15.44 -15.37
N GLY A 559 24.67 14.26 -15.39
CA GLY A 559 24.06 13.04 -14.84
C GLY A 559 23.71 13.19 -13.36
N ARG A 560 24.62 13.77 -12.56
CA ARG A 560 24.37 14.07 -11.15
C ARG A 560 23.21 15.04 -10.95
N LEU A 561 23.12 16.09 -11.78
CA LEU A 561 22.00 17.03 -11.74
C LEU A 561 20.65 16.34 -12.00
N ILE A 562 20.60 15.40 -12.97
CA ILE A 562 19.39 14.62 -13.26
C ILE A 562 18.99 13.77 -12.06
N LEU A 563 19.94 13.05 -11.45
CA LEU A 563 19.68 12.24 -10.26
C LEU A 563 19.23 13.09 -9.06
N ILE A 564 19.84 14.25 -8.85
CA ILE A 564 19.38 15.20 -7.82
C ILE A 564 17.93 15.59 -8.09
N LYS A 565 17.61 15.98 -9.32
CA LYS A 565 16.29 16.52 -9.67
C LYS A 565 15.17 15.49 -9.57
N HIS A 566 15.42 14.27 -10.03
CA HIS A 566 14.39 13.24 -10.18
C HIS A 566 14.36 12.23 -9.02
N VAL A 567 15.49 12.00 -8.34
CA VAL A 567 15.59 11.04 -7.23
C VAL A 567 15.75 11.77 -5.90
N LEU A 568 16.83 12.54 -5.68
CA LEU A 568 17.07 13.12 -4.35
C LEU A 568 16.02 14.15 -3.95
N SER A 569 15.60 15.00 -4.88
CA SER A 569 14.60 16.04 -4.63
C SER A 569 13.18 15.50 -4.43
N SER A 570 12.92 14.23 -4.79
CA SER A 570 11.59 13.62 -4.66
C SER A 570 11.39 12.90 -3.32
N ILE A 571 12.45 12.33 -2.74
CA ILE A 571 12.45 11.66 -1.44
C ILE A 571 11.77 12.48 -0.32
N PRO A 572 12.11 13.77 -0.07
CA PRO A 572 11.53 14.51 1.06
C PRO A 572 10.08 14.94 0.85
N LEU A 573 9.55 14.89 -0.37
CA LEU A 573 8.26 15.51 -0.70
C LEU A 573 7.10 14.91 0.10
N HIS A 574 7.11 13.60 0.31
CA HIS A 574 6.06 12.91 1.08
C HIS A 574 6.00 13.38 2.54
N ILE A 575 7.16 13.54 3.18
CA ILE A 575 7.25 14.00 4.57
C ILE A 575 6.90 15.49 4.66
N VAL A 576 7.43 16.32 3.75
CA VAL A 576 7.17 17.78 3.73
C VAL A 576 5.70 18.09 3.48
N ALA A 577 4.99 17.25 2.74
CA ALA A 577 3.57 17.41 2.47
C ALA A 577 2.71 17.39 3.74
N VAL A 578 3.13 16.64 4.77
CA VAL A 578 2.34 16.43 6.00
C VAL A 578 3.00 16.97 7.26
N GLN A 579 4.33 17.14 7.28
CA GLN A 579 5.10 17.50 8.47
C GLN A 579 6.07 18.65 8.18
N GLN A 580 6.45 19.38 9.24
CA GLN A 580 7.49 20.40 9.17
C GLN A 580 8.84 19.82 9.55
N MET A 581 9.82 19.83 8.66
CA MET A 581 11.15 19.32 8.95
C MET A 581 12.00 20.37 9.70
N PRO A 582 12.92 19.96 10.60
CA PRO A 582 13.85 20.88 11.22
C PRO A 582 14.75 21.56 10.18
N LYS A 583 14.98 22.87 10.33
CA LYS A 583 15.90 23.63 9.44
C LYS A 583 17.29 22.99 9.33
N SER A 584 17.79 22.39 10.41
CA SER A 584 19.07 21.67 10.39
C SER A 584 19.08 20.46 9.45
N ILE A 585 17.94 19.79 9.26
CA ILE A 585 17.77 18.71 8.28
C ILE A 585 17.71 19.28 6.85
N HIS A 586 17.00 20.40 6.63
CA HIS A 586 17.04 21.09 5.33
C HIS A 586 18.46 21.44 4.91
N SER A 587 19.22 22.08 5.81
CA SER A 587 20.63 22.43 5.55
C SER A 587 21.48 21.19 5.27
N LEU A 588 21.27 20.09 6.00
CA LEU A 588 22.01 18.84 5.79
C LEU A 588 21.71 18.21 4.42
N LEU A 589 20.44 18.09 4.04
CA LEU A 589 20.04 17.52 2.74
C LEU A 589 20.51 18.39 1.58
N ASN A 590 20.36 19.72 1.70
CA ASN A 590 20.88 20.68 0.71
C ASN A 590 22.39 20.55 0.55
N LYS A 591 23.14 20.45 1.67
CA LYS A 591 24.60 20.26 1.65
C LYS A 591 24.99 18.95 0.97
N LYS A 592 24.29 17.84 1.23
CA LYS A 592 24.53 16.55 0.57
C LYS A 592 24.30 16.64 -0.94
N MET A 593 23.18 17.23 -1.38
CA MET A 593 22.92 17.43 -2.82
C MET A 593 23.94 18.35 -3.48
N GLN A 594 24.35 19.42 -2.80
CA GLN A 594 25.36 20.36 -3.30
C GLN A 594 26.74 19.70 -3.42
N ASN A 595 27.17 18.96 -2.40
CA ASN A 595 28.42 18.18 -2.44
C ASN A 595 28.41 17.15 -3.57
N PHE A 596 27.30 16.43 -3.76
CA PHE A 596 27.18 15.48 -4.85
C PHE A 596 27.27 16.16 -6.22
N LEU A 597 26.58 17.29 -6.40
CA LEU A 597 26.60 18.06 -7.66
C LEU A 597 28.00 18.53 -8.04
N TRP A 598 28.77 19.07 -7.09
CA TRP A 598 30.12 19.57 -7.36
C TRP A 598 31.16 18.45 -7.39
N GLY A 599 30.96 17.39 -6.61
CA GLY A 599 31.82 16.23 -6.52
C GLY A 599 32.89 16.33 -5.45
N TYR A 600 33.81 15.36 -5.49
CA TYR A 600 34.86 15.16 -4.50
C TYR A 600 36.24 15.10 -5.20
N ILE A 601 37.30 15.44 -4.47
CA ILE A 601 38.73 15.26 -4.80
C ILE A 601 39.38 14.70 -3.55
N ASP A 602 40.10 13.58 -3.65
CA ASP A 602 40.78 12.92 -2.53
C ASP A 602 39.87 12.72 -1.30
N GLY A 603 38.62 12.30 -1.54
CA GLY A 603 37.61 12.09 -0.51
C GLY A 603 37.00 13.37 0.08
N ARG A 604 37.48 14.56 -0.30
CA ARG A 604 36.96 15.86 0.18
C ARG A 604 36.02 16.51 -0.83
N PRO A 605 34.92 17.15 -0.41
CA PRO A 605 34.03 17.88 -1.32
C PRO A 605 34.78 18.99 -2.07
N LYS A 606 34.54 19.12 -3.37
CA LYS A 606 35.01 20.26 -4.17
C LYS A 606 34.39 21.56 -3.69
N TYR A 607 35.07 22.68 -3.95
CA TYR A 607 34.53 24.02 -3.73
C TYR A 607 33.19 24.22 -4.45
N HIS A 608 32.26 24.88 -3.76
CA HIS A 608 30.97 25.24 -4.32
C HIS A 608 31.06 26.60 -4.99
N TRP A 609 31.03 26.63 -6.31
CA TRP A 609 31.19 27.87 -7.09
C TRP A 609 29.99 28.84 -7.04
N LYS A 610 28.84 28.33 -6.61
CA LYS A 610 27.61 29.11 -6.39
C LYS A 610 26.83 28.52 -5.22
N SER A 611 26.07 29.37 -4.54
CA SER A 611 25.18 28.98 -3.45
C SER A 611 24.05 28.07 -3.93
N TRP A 612 23.59 27.17 -3.07
CA TRP A 612 22.49 26.26 -3.38
C TRP A 612 21.20 27.00 -3.77
N ARG A 613 20.88 28.09 -3.06
CA ARG A 613 19.73 28.97 -3.38
C ARG A 613 19.80 29.49 -4.82
N SER A 614 20.98 29.94 -5.27
CA SER A 614 21.18 30.40 -6.66
C SER A 614 20.98 29.29 -7.70
N LEU A 615 21.24 28.02 -7.35
CA LEU A 615 21.04 26.89 -8.25
C LEU A 615 19.55 26.46 -8.33
N CYS A 616 18.76 26.78 -7.31
CA CYS A 616 17.33 26.47 -7.22
C CYS A 616 16.43 27.42 -8.03
N PHE A 617 16.96 28.47 -8.65
CA PHE A 617 16.15 29.26 -9.58
C PHE A 617 15.78 28.43 -10.83
N PRO A 618 14.65 28.74 -11.48
CA PRO A 618 14.33 28.22 -12.80
C PRO A 618 15.46 28.46 -13.81
N LYS A 619 15.52 27.62 -14.84
CA LYS A 619 16.53 27.72 -15.90
C LYS A 619 16.50 29.08 -16.61
N HIS A 620 15.32 29.64 -16.84
CA HIS A 620 15.15 30.95 -17.49
C HIS A 620 15.51 32.13 -16.55
N GLU A 621 15.63 31.89 -15.25
CA GLU A 621 16.07 32.85 -14.22
C GLU A 621 17.56 32.64 -13.85
N GLY A 622 18.30 31.89 -14.66
CA GLY A 622 19.74 31.64 -14.46
C GLY A 622 20.10 30.50 -13.51
N GLY A 623 19.12 29.80 -12.92
CA GLY A 623 19.38 28.62 -12.09
C GLY A 623 19.50 27.31 -12.88
N LEU A 624 19.42 26.17 -12.18
CA LEU A 624 19.44 24.83 -12.77
C LEU A 624 18.05 24.18 -12.86
N GLY A 625 17.02 24.86 -12.36
CA GLY A 625 15.66 24.32 -12.25
C GLY A 625 15.54 23.23 -11.18
N LEU A 626 16.35 23.33 -10.12
CA LEU A 626 16.15 22.63 -8.86
C LEU A 626 15.09 23.37 -8.03
N ARG A 627 14.55 22.75 -6.99
CA ARG A 627 13.58 23.42 -6.09
C ARG A 627 14.14 23.45 -4.68
N HIS A 628 14.05 24.60 -4.02
CA HIS A 628 14.53 24.73 -2.65
C HIS A 628 13.54 24.09 -1.68
N LEU A 629 14.03 23.27 -0.73
CA LEU A 629 13.16 22.51 0.17
C LEU A 629 12.26 23.40 1.04
N GLU A 630 12.76 24.54 1.51
CA GLU A 630 11.97 25.48 2.32
C GLU A 630 10.83 26.12 1.53
N ASP A 631 11.05 26.44 0.25
CA ASP A 631 9.99 27.01 -0.60
C ASP A 631 8.93 25.95 -0.93
N ILE A 632 9.36 24.68 -1.09
CA ILE A 632 8.44 23.55 -1.23
C ILE A 632 7.62 23.36 0.05
N GLU A 633 8.24 23.42 1.22
CA GLU A 633 7.56 23.27 2.51
C GLU A 633 6.53 24.38 2.75
N ALA A 634 6.84 25.62 2.37
CA ALA A 634 5.90 26.73 2.41
C ALA A 634 4.72 26.50 1.46
N ALA A 635 4.97 26.06 0.22
CA ALA A 635 3.90 25.73 -0.72
C ALA A 635 2.96 24.61 -0.21
N TYR A 636 3.51 23.59 0.47
CA TYR A 636 2.68 22.57 1.14
C TYR A 636 1.95 23.10 2.37
N SER A 637 2.53 24.07 3.10
CA SER A 637 1.82 24.77 4.18
C SER A 637 0.62 25.54 3.64
N ALA A 638 0.76 26.19 2.49
CA ALA A 638 -0.32 26.86 1.77
C ALA A 638 -1.39 25.84 1.30
N LYS A 639 -0.97 24.66 0.82
CA LYS A 639 -1.89 23.56 0.47
C LYS A 639 -2.72 23.09 1.67
N ILE A 640 -2.09 22.91 2.84
CA ILE A 640 -2.78 22.53 4.08
C ILE A 640 -3.78 23.63 4.47
N TRP A 641 -3.35 24.89 4.46
CA TRP A 641 -4.21 26.04 4.75
C TRP A 641 -5.41 26.11 3.80
N TRP A 642 -5.18 25.98 2.49
CA TRP A 642 -6.21 25.98 1.47
C TRP A 642 -7.23 24.85 1.67
N LYS A 643 -6.74 23.64 1.95
CA LYS A 643 -7.61 22.48 2.23
C LYS A 643 -8.48 22.70 3.47
N ILE A 644 -7.96 23.29 4.55
CA ILE A 644 -8.76 23.59 5.75
C ILE A 644 -9.95 24.51 5.38
N ARG A 645 -9.79 25.45 4.47
CA ARG A 645 -10.87 26.35 4.04
C ARG A 645 -11.83 25.69 3.05
N ASN A 646 -11.27 25.10 2.00
CA ASN A 646 -12.02 24.79 0.78
C ASN A 646 -12.27 23.30 0.52
N SER A 647 -11.62 22.38 1.24
CA SER A 647 -11.84 20.94 1.01
C SER A 647 -13.05 20.42 1.76
N HIS A 648 -13.89 19.61 1.11
CA HIS A 648 -15.00 18.87 1.72
C HIS A 648 -14.59 17.45 2.16
N GLY A 649 -13.30 17.24 2.44
CA GLY A 649 -12.77 15.97 2.93
C GLY A 649 -12.90 15.84 4.44
N LEU A 650 -12.88 14.59 4.93
CA LEU A 650 -13.02 14.25 6.35
C LEU A 650 -12.07 15.05 7.26
N TRP A 651 -10.82 15.24 6.82
CA TRP A 651 -9.83 16.03 7.56
C TRP A 651 -10.15 17.53 7.56
N GLY A 652 -10.50 18.10 6.40
CA GLY A 652 -10.86 19.51 6.28
C GLY A 652 -12.07 19.88 7.16
N ASP A 653 -13.13 19.06 7.10
CA ASP A 653 -14.33 19.21 7.94
C ASP A 653 -14.00 19.12 9.43
N TYR A 654 -13.19 18.14 9.83
CA TYR A 654 -12.76 17.99 11.21
C TYR A 654 -11.98 19.23 11.70
N MET A 655 -11.06 19.74 10.90
CA MET A 655 -10.26 20.92 11.24
C MET A 655 -11.13 22.18 11.38
N ARG A 656 -12.08 22.41 10.47
CA ARG A 656 -13.03 23.53 10.57
C ARG A 656 -13.92 23.42 11.81
N SER A 657 -14.43 22.22 12.09
CA SER A 657 -15.25 21.93 13.27
C SER A 657 -14.49 22.22 14.57
N LYS A 658 -13.22 21.79 14.64
CA LYS A 658 -12.38 21.92 15.83
C LYS A 658 -11.92 23.36 16.08
N TYR A 659 -11.44 24.04 15.05
CA TYR A 659 -10.72 25.32 15.19
C TYR A 659 -11.52 26.57 14.81
N ARG A 660 -12.64 26.45 14.08
CA ARG A 660 -13.47 27.57 13.59
C ARG A 660 -12.62 28.70 12.98
N PRO A 661 -11.98 28.46 11.82
CA PRO A 661 -10.85 29.22 11.27
C PRO A 661 -11.02 30.71 10.93
N SER A 662 -12.03 31.44 11.41
CA SER A 662 -12.29 32.82 10.97
C SER A 662 -11.08 33.77 11.07
N SER A 663 -10.16 33.53 12.01
CA SER A 663 -8.95 34.33 12.21
C SER A 663 -7.63 33.53 12.21
N PHE A 664 -7.67 32.20 12.06
CA PHE A 664 -6.47 31.33 12.05
C PHE A 664 -5.45 31.61 13.19
N ASN A 665 -5.91 31.91 14.40
CA ASN A 665 -5.03 32.16 15.55
C ASN A 665 -4.43 30.86 16.11
N GLU A 666 -3.15 30.88 16.51
CA GLU A 666 -2.47 29.74 17.15
C GLU A 666 -2.42 29.85 18.68
N CYS A 667 -2.75 28.75 19.37
CA CYS A 667 -2.58 28.56 20.81
C CYS A 667 -1.42 27.59 21.09
N PRO A 668 -0.74 27.69 22.25
CA PRO A 668 0.33 26.75 22.63
C PRO A 668 -0.09 25.27 22.64
N THR A 669 -1.34 24.97 22.93
CA THR A 669 -1.90 23.61 23.00
C THR A 669 -2.32 23.03 21.64
N ASP A 670 -2.29 23.85 20.57
CA ASP A 670 -2.74 23.42 19.25
C ASP A 670 -1.80 22.42 18.58
N THR A 671 -2.36 21.70 17.60
CA THR A 671 -1.63 20.71 16.82
C THR A 671 -0.59 21.40 15.95
N VAL A 672 0.49 20.69 15.61
CA VAL A 672 1.54 21.22 14.75
C VAL A 672 0.99 21.59 13.37
N THR A 673 0.04 20.81 12.87
CA THR A 673 -0.66 21.06 11.61
C THR A 673 -1.41 22.38 11.62
N TRP A 674 -2.18 22.66 12.70
CA TRP A 674 -2.89 23.93 12.82
C TRP A 674 -1.92 25.11 12.88
N LYS A 675 -0.88 25.03 13.73
CA LYS A 675 0.16 26.07 13.84
C LYS A 675 0.85 26.33 12.50
N ARG A 676 1.12 25.27 11.71
CA ARG A 676 1.69 25.38 10.36
C ARG A 676 0.78 26.19 9.44
N ALA A 677 -0.53 25.93 9.45
CA ALA A 677 -1.50 26.67 8.65
C ALA A 677 -1.71 28.12 9.15
N ALA A 678 -1.78 28.31 10.46
CA ALA A 678 -1.91 29.62 11.10
C ALA A 678 -0.75 30.56 10.73
N ARG A 679 0.48 30.07 10.78
CA ARG A 679 1.68 30.88 10.48
C ARG A 679 1.79 31.35 9.04
N ILE A 680 1.19 30.63 8.09
CA ILE A 680 1.18 31.05 6.68
C ILE A 680 -0.05 31.86 6.32
N HIS A 681 -1.04 31.98 7.23
CA HIS A 681 -2.33 32.60 6.95
C HIS A 681 -2.22 34.03 6.41
N SER A 682 -1.42 34.88 7.06
CA SER A 682 -1.27 36.29 6.69
C SER A 682 -0.74 36.48 5.27
N TRP A 683 0.16 35.62 4.83
CA TRP A 683 0.64 35.60 3.45
C TRP A 683 -0.38 34.95 2.52
N ALA A 684 -0.94 33.80 2.88
CA ALA A 684 -1.80 33.02 2.00
C ALA A 684 -3.09 33.77 1.62
N ILE A 685 -3.69 34.51 2.56
CA ILE A 685 -4.94 35.24 2.32
C ILE A 685 -4.79 36.36 1.29
N GLN A 686 -3.60 36.94 1.16
CA GLN A 686 -3.32 38.02 0.19
C GLN A 686 -3.41 37.56 -1.26
N HIS A 687 -3.29 36.25 -1.50
CA HIS A 687 -3.27 35.63 -2.83
C HIS A 687 -4.60 34.93 -3.15
N VAL A 688 -5.60 35.06 -2.27
CA VAL A 688 -6.95 34.50 -2.49
C VAL A 688 -7.85 35.55 -3.12
N HIS A 689 -8.38 35.24 -4.28
CA HIS A 689 -9.36 36.07 -4.97
C HIS A 689 -10.73 35.37 -4.92
N ASN A 690 -11.78 36.14 -4.68
CA ASN A 690 -13.14 35.62 -4.71
C ASN A 690 -13.78 35.98 -6.05
N THR A 691 -14.16 34.98 -6.83
CA THR A 691 -14.84 35.17 -8.12
C THR A 691 -16.06 34.26 -8.14
N ASN A 692 -17.26 34.84 -8.27
CA ASN A 692 -18.53 34.09 -8.28
C ASN A 692 -18.73 33.15 -7.07
N ASN A 693 -18.40 33.62 -5.85
CA ASN A 693 -18.45 32.82 -4.61
C ASN A 693 -17.51 31.59 -4.58
N VAL A 694 -16.54 31.54 -5.49
CA VAL A 694 -15.49 30.52 -5.50
C VAL A 694 -14.16 31.20 -5.15
N GLU A 695 -13.51 30.72 -4.09
CA GLU A 695 -12.14 31.13 -3.78
C GLU A 695 -11.19 30.55 -4.84
N THR A 696 -10.39 31.41 -5.45
CA THR A 696 -9.30 31.07 -6.37
C THR A 696 -7.97 31.55 -5.80
N TRP A 697 -6.87 30.97 -6.27
CA TRP A 697 -5.51 31.39 -5.89
C TRP A 697 -4.90 32.11 -7.09
N GLU A 698 -4.64 33.41 -6.96
CA GLU A 698 -4.17 34.25 -8.08
C GLU A 698 -5.10 34.20 -9.31
N GLY A 699 -6.42 34.08 -9.10
CA GLY A 699 -7.40 33.96 -10.19
C GLY A 699 -7.48 32.58 -10.86
N GLU A 700 -6.68 31.60 -10.42
CA GLU A 700 -6.68 30.23 -10.94
C GLU A 700 -7.10 29.19 -9.88
N PRO A 701 -7.49 27.96 -10.27
CA PRO A 701 -7.66 26.86 -9.32
C PRO A 701 -6.37 26.60 -8.53
N PHE A 702 -6.49 26.44 -7.21
CA PHE A 702 -5.33 26.22 -6.35
C PHE A 702 -4.54 24.98 -6.78
N THR A 703 -3.24 25.16 -7.02
CA THR A 703 -2.29 24.06 -7.14
C THR A 703 -1.05 24.35 -6.31
N THR A 704 -0.44 23.29 -5.76
CA THR A 704 0.83 23.42 -5.01
C THR A 704 1.95 23.99 -5.89
N LYS A 705 1.86 23.81 -7.22
CA LYS A 705 2.81 24.40 -8.18
C LYS A 705 2.66 25.91 -8.25
N VAL A 706 1.45 26.44 -8.38
CA VAL A 706 1.19 27.89 -8.41
C VAL A 706 1.62 28.50 -7.08
N ALA A 707 1.17 27.95 -5.95
CA ALA A 707 1.56 28.42 -4.62
C ALA A 707 3.10 28.46 -4.42
N TYR A 708 3.84 27.48 -4.96
CA TYR A 708 5.31 27.48 -4.95
C TYR A 708 5.89 28.66 -5.74
N HIS A 709 5.36 28.93 -6.94
CA HIS A 709 5.85 30.02 -7.78
C HIS A 709 5.53 31.41 -7.20
N THR A 710 4.41 31.54 -6.46
CA THR A 710 4.03 32.74 -5.72
C THR A 710 4.89 32.96 -4.48
N TRP A 711 5.24 31.90 -3.74
CA TRP A 711 6.02 31.99 -2.50
C TRP A 711 7.51 32.29 -2.74
N ARG A 712 8.12 31.60 -3.70
CA ARG A 712 9.57 31.70 -3.93
C ARG A 712 9.96 33.11 -4.34
N GLU A 713 11.23 33.44 -4.08
CA GLU A 713 11.87 34.58 -4.73
C GLU A 713 11.92 34.36 -6.27
N SER A 714 11.57 35.39 -7.04
CA SER A 714 11.65 35.37 -8.50
C SER A 714 12.69 36.36 -9.01
N LYS A 715 13.36 36.00 -10.11
CA LYS A 715 14.30 36.89 -10.80
C LYS A 715 13.82 37.21 -12.20
N PRO A 716 14.26 38.34 -12.80
CA PRO A 716 13.99 38.64 -14.19
C PRO A 716 14.42 37.50 -15.12
N THR A 717 13.63 37.25 -16.15
CA THR A 717 13.96 36.24 -17.15
C THR A 717 15.18 36.69 -17.96
N SER A 718 16.20 35.83 -18.02
CA SER A 718 17.42 36.04 -18.78
C SER A 718 17.31 35.38 -20.16
N LEU A 719 17.40 36.21 -21.22
CA LEU A 719 17.42 35.72 -22.59
C LEU A 719 18.61 34.77 -22.83
N VAL A 720 19.80 35.13 -22.34
CA VAL A 720 21.01 34.28 -22.34
C VAL A 720 20.69 32.89 -21.77
N SER A 721 20.04 32.86 -20.59
CA SER A 721 19.69 31.60 -19.93
C SER A 721 18.67 30.79 -20.73
N LYS A 722 17.69 31.45 -21.35
CA LYS A 722 16.72 30.80 -22.25
C LYS A 722 17.42 30.17 -23.47
N MET A 723 18.42 30.85 -24.05
CA MET A 723 19.16 30.33 -25.21
C MET A 723 20.10 29.17 -24.84
N ILE A 724 20.81 29.25 -23.70
CA ILE A 724 21.67 28.16 -23.20
C ILE A 724 20.89 26.85 -23.08
N TRP A 725 19.66 26.92 -22.58
CA TRP A 725 18.79 25.78 -22.32
C TRP A 725 17.84 25.45 -23.49
N ASN A 726 18.30 25.65 -24.73
CA ASN A 726 17.60 25.18 -25.94
C ASN A 726 17.41 23.66 -25.91
N LYS A 727 16.22 23.17 -26.31
CA LYS A 727 15.87 21.73 -26.32
C LYS A 727 16.77 20.90 -27.24
N LEU A 728 17.33 21.50 -28.29
CA LEU A 728 18.22 20.82 -29.24
C LEU A 728 19.67 20.76 -28.76
N GLN A 729 20.03 21.56 -27.74
CA GLN A 729 21.39 21.60 -27.22
C GLN A 729 21.68 20.35 -26.38
N ILE A 730 22.89 19.80 -26.49
CA ILE A 730 23.31 18.68 -25.64
C ILE A 730 23.33 19.16 -24.19
N PRO A 731 22.65 18.50 -23.24
CA PRO A 731 22.49 19.03 -21.88
C PRO A 731 23.82 19.27 -21.14
N LYS A 732 24.85 18.46 -21.42
CA LYS A 732 26.21 18.65 -20.89
C LYS A 732 26.83 19.97 -21.38
N ILE A 733 26.60 20.34 -22.64
CA ILE A 733 27.08 21.60 -23.23
C ILE A 733 26.29 22.77 -22.64
N SER A 734 24.97 22.66 -22.47
CA SER A 734 24.18 23.71 -21.79
C SER A 734 24.70 23.99 -20.38
N LEU A 735 25.01 22.93 -19.61
CA LEU A 735 25.57 23.09 -18.27
C LEU A 735 26.95 23.77 -18.31
N PHE A 736 27.79 23.41 -19.27
CA PHE A 736 29.08 24.07 -19.50
C PHE A 736 28.91 25.56 -19.85
N MET A 737 28.08 25.89 -20.83
CA MET A 737 27.84 27.27 -21.26
C MET A 737 27.32 28.13 -20.11
N ARG A 738 26.41 27.59 -19.28
CA ARG A 738 25.99 28.26 -18.05
C ARG A 738 27.17 28.54 -17.11
N LYS A 739 28.09 27.60 -16.94
CA LYS A 739 29.27 27.79 -16.08
C LYS A 739 30.21 28.84 -16.66
N ALA A 740 30.44 28.81 -17.97
CA ALA A 740 31.25 29.81 -18.67
C ALA A 740 30.69 31.21 -18.45
N LEU A 741 29.43 31.44 -18.82
CA LEU A 741 28.79 32.76 -18.81
C LEU A 741 28.39 33.26 -17.40
N ASN A 742 28.71 32.52 -16.34
CA ASN A 742 28.48 32.94 -14.94
C ASN A 742 29.78 32.95 -14.10
N SER A 743 30.95 32.94 -14.75
CA SER A 743 32.27 32.96 -14.10
C SER A 743 32.45 31.84 -13.07
N ILE A 744 32.05 30.62 -13.44
CA ILE A 744 32.15 29.40 -12.61
C ILE A 744 33.31 28.49 -13.07
N LEU A 745 33.85 28.71 -14.26
CA LEU A 745 34.97 27.90 -14.76
C LEU A 745 36.29 28.24 -14.03
N PRO A 746 37.15 27.25 -13.74
CA PRO A 746 38.36 27.41 -12.96
C PRO A 746 39.50 28.04 -13.77
N PHE A 747 39.28 29.25 -14.29
CA PHE A 747 40.37 30.09 -14.79
C PHE A 747 41.08 30.75 -13.59
N PRO A 748 42.40 31.04 -13.68
CA PRO A 748 43.17 31.73 -12.65
C PRO A 748 42.46 32.94 -12.02
N GLU A 749 41.84 33.80 -12.84
CA GLU A 749 41.04 34.95 -12.39
C GLU A 749 39.91 34.55 -11.41
N ASN A 750 39.19 33.45 -11.70
CA ASN A 750 38.11 32.97 -10.83
C ASN A 750 38.65 32.17 -9.64
N LEU A 751 39.80 31.52 -9.77
CA LEU A 751 40.46 30.78 -8.69
C LEU A 751 41.05 31.70 -7.62
N ALA A 752 41.43 32.92 -7.99
CA ALA A 752 41.84 33.96 -7.03
C ALA A 752 40.76 34.24 -5.97
N ARG A 753 39.47 34.04 -6.27
CA ARG A 753 38.35 34.15 -5.32
C ARG A 753 38.41 33.13 -4.18
N PHE A 754 39.19 32.07 -4.35
CA PHE A 754 39.44 31.02 -3.35
C PHE A 754 40.86 31.12 -2.77
N ASN A 755 41.53 32.26 -2.93
CA ASN A 755 42.93 32.49 -2.54
C ASN A 755 43.91 31.49 -3.18
N LEU A 756 43.62 31.04 -4.41
CA LEU A 756 44.50 30.21 -5.20
C LEU A 756 45.16 31.06 -6.29
N ALA A 757 46.41 31.45 -6.08
CA ALA A 757 47.22 32.18 -7.06
C ALA A 757 47.96 31.19 -7.97
N ILE A 758 47.67 31.22 -9.27
CA ILE A 758 48.25 30.32 -10.27
C ILE A 758 48.79 31.18 -11.42
N PRO A 759 49.93 30.82 -12.05
CA PRO A 759 50.43 31.52 -13.24
C PRO A 759 49.35 31.64 -14.32
N SER A 760 49.19 32.84 -14.90
CA SER A 760 48.19 33.13 -15.92
C SER A 760 48.86 33.25 -17.29
N GLN A 761 48.92 32.14 -18.03
CA GLN A 761 49.41 32.13 -19.42
C GLN A 761 48.51 31.25 -20.29
N CYS A 762 48.05 31.79 -21.43
CA CYS A 762 47.16 31.08 -22.33
C CYS A 762 47.85 29.88 -22.99
N ASN A 763 47.30 28.67 -22.79
CA ASN A 763 47.82 27.42 -23.36
C ASN A 763 47.82 27.35 -24.90
N PHE A 764 47.06 28.23 -25.56
CA PHE A 764 46.96 28.25 -27.02
C PHE A 764 48.02 29.17 -27.66
N CYS A 765 48.00 30.48 -27.33
CA CYS A 765 48.91 31.44 -27.96
C CYS A 765 50.20 31.72 -27.17
N ARG A 766 50.29 31.28 -25.91
CA ARG A 766 51.39 31.54 -24.96
C ARG A 766 51.71 33.01 -24.67
N ASN A 767 50.99 33.97 -25.27
CA ASN A 767 51.28 35.40 -25.18
C ASN A 767 50.19 36.22 -24.48
N GLY A 768 49.05 35.62 -24.14
CA GLY A 768 47.93 36.30 -23.47
C GLY A 768 47.59 35.71 -22.10
N PRO A 769 46.77 36.41 -21.30
CA PRO A 769 46.34 35.93 -19.99
C PRO A 769 45.42 34.72 -20.13
N GLN A 770 45.45 33.85 -19.13
CA GLN A 770 44.62 32.65 -19.06
C GLN A 770 43.25 32.99 -18.47
N GLU A 771 42.45 33.71 -19.25
CA GLU A 771 41.11 34.17 -18.86
C GLU A 771 40.03 33.56 -19.76
N LEU A 772 38.78 33.59 -19.32
CA LEU A 772 37.65 32.99 -20.05
C LEU A 772 37.52 33.56 -21.47
N ASN A 773 37.43 34.89 -21.58
CA ASN A 773 37.21 35.58 -22.84
C ASN A 773 38.42 35.41 -23.77
N HIS A 774 39.63 35.54 -23.24
CA HIS A 774 40.83 35.28 -24.03
C HIS A 774 40.87 33.84 -24.54
N THR A 775 40.79 32.86 -23.65
CA THR A 775 40.99 31.45 -24.01
C THR A 775 39.91 30.93 -24.95
N LEU A 776 38.63 31.20 -24.66
CA LEU A 776 37.52 30.63 -25.43
C LEU A 776 37.10 31.47 -26.65
N PHE A 777 37.62 32.68 -26.80
CA PHE A 777 37.19 33.57 -27.88
C PHE A 777 38.31 34.43 -28.46
N GLN A 778 38.90 35.35 -27.68
CA GLN A 778 39.80 36.40 -28.17
C GLN A 778 41.24 35.92 -28.48
N CYS A 779 41.61 34.69 -28.13
CA CYS A 779 42.89 34.10 -28.52
C CYS A 779 42.95 33.94 -30.04
N VAL A 780 44.12 34.15 -30.65
CA VAL A 780 44.31 34.07 -32.12
C VAL A 780 43.79 32.75 -32.67
N GLU A 781 44.12 31.64 -32.02
CA GLU A 781 43.70 30.30 -32.46
C GLU A 781 42.20 30.06 -32.26
N SER A 782 41.65 30.51 -31.12
CA SER A 782 40.21 30.40 -30.85
C SER A 782 39.38 31.23 -31.82
N THR A 783 39.81 32.46 -32.10
CA THR A 783 39.13 33.37 -33.05
C THR A 783 39.10 32.77 -34.46
N LYS A 784 40.16 32.09 -34.92
CA LYS A 784 40.17 31.38 -36.22
C LYS A 784 39.04 30.35 -36.30
N ILE A 785 38.83 29.57 -35.24
CA ILE A 785 37.77 28.56 -35.18
C ILE A 785 36.39 29.21 -35.21
N TRP A 786 36.16 30.28 -34.44
CA TRP A 786 34.90 31.03 -34.47
C TRP A 786 34.61 31.62 -35.86
N ARG A 787 35.62 32.19 -36.53
CA ARG A 787 35.49 32.73 -37.90
C ARG A 787 35.19 31.64 -38.92
N PHE A 788 35.85 30.48 -38.82
CA PHE A 788 35.58 29.33 -39.68
C PHE A 788 34.12 28.89 -39.61
N PHE A 789 33.59 28.70 -38.40
CA PHE A 789 32.19 28.31 -38.22
C PHE A 789 31.21 29.42 -38.61
N SER A 790 31.56 30.69 -38.36
CA SER A 790 30.75 31.83 -38.80
C SER A 790 30.61 31.86 -40.33
N ALA A 791 31.72 31.69 -41.06
CA ALA A 791 31.69 31.62 -42.52
C ALA A 791 30.90 30.41 -43.04
N LEU A 792 31.07 29.24 -42.42
CA LEU A 792 30.42 27.99 -42.86
C LEU A 792 28.89 28.00 -42.67
N PHE A 793 28.41 28.70 -41.66
CA PHE A 793 27.00 28.66 -41.23
C PHE A 793 26.26 29.99 -41.39
N ASN A 794 26.83 30.96 -42.11
CA ASN A 794 26.31 32.32 -42.25
C ASN A 794 26.02 32.98 -40.88
N GLY A 795 26.96 32.82 -39.95
CA GLY A 795 26.91 33.41 -38.61
C GLY A 795 27.27 34.90 -38.60
N PRO A 796 27.16 35.58 -37.45
CA PRO A 796 27.56 36.97 -37.28
C PRO A 796 29.08 37.17 -37.47
N ILE A 797 29.45 38.38 -37.88
CA ILE A 797 30.86 38.80 -38.00
C ILE A 797 31.53 38.72 -36.62
N VAL A 798 32.67 38.04 -36.55
CA VAL A 798 33.41 37.81 -35.31
C VAL A 798 34.41 38.95 -35.07
N ASN A 799 34.09 39.85 -34.13
CA ASN A 799 34.98 40.92 -33.67
C ASN A 799 35.77 40.47 -32.43
N ARG A 800 37.09 40.65 -32.47
CA ARG A 800 38.00 40.21 -31.39
C ARG A 800 37.90 41.08 -30.13
N ALA A 801 37.33 42.28 -30.24
CA ALA A 801 37.06 43.16 -29.10
C ALA A 801 35.87 42.69 -28.24
N ASP A 802 34.98 41.86 -28.80
CA ASP A 802 33.78 41.39 -28.11
C ASP A 802 34.13 40.36 -27.01
N THR A 803 33.20 40.19 -26.06
CA THR A 803 33.29 39.07 -25.11
C THR A 803 32.67 37.80 -25.70
N LEU A 804 32.93 36.66 -25.06
CA LEU A 804 32.27 35.40 -25.42
C LEU A 804 30.74 35.52 -25.30
N ASN A 805 30.25 36.25 -24.30
CA ASN A 805 28.82 36.44 -24.09
C ASN A 805 28.19 37.27 -25.20
N ASP A 806 28.82 38.38 -25.58
CA ASP A 806 28.32 39.27 -26.63
C ASP A 806 28.26 38.54 -27.97
N THR A 807 29.30 37.77 -28.29
CA THR A 807 29.34 36.95 -29.50
C THR A 807 28.24 35.89 -29.51
N CYS A 808 28.06 35.14 -28.41
CA CYS A 808 26.99 34.14 -28.31
C CYS A 808 25.61 34.78 -28.46
N MET A 809 25.40 35.95 -27.84
CA MET A 809 24.14 36.67 -27.91
C MET A 809 23.84 37.20 -29.30
N ASN A 810 24.82 37.83 -29.95
CA ASN A 810 24.71 38.28 -31.34
C ASN A 810 24.36 37.08 -32.24
N TRP A 811 25.02 35.94 -32.04
CA TRP A 811 24.73 34.71 -32.78
C TRP A 811 23.28 34.23 -32.56
N TRP A 812 22.83 34.11 -31.32
CA TRP A 812 21.49 33.60 -31.01
C TRP A 812 20.36 34.54 -31.43
N VAL A 813 20.61 35.85 -31.48
CA VAL A 813 19.62 36.85 -31.91
C VAL A 813 19.57 36.96 -33.43
N SER A 814 20.72 36.88 -34.12
CA SER A 814 20.80 36.96 -35.59
C SER A 814 20.38 35.68 -36.31
N THR A 815 20.38 34.53 -35.64
CA THR A 815 20.00 33.24 -36.24
C THR A 815 18.47 33.16 -36.45
N PRO A 816 17.98 32.96 -37.68
CA PRO A 816 16.56 32.68 -37.96
C PRO A 816 16.08 31.39 -37.27
N ARG A 817 14.80 31.01 -37.36
CA ARG A 817 14.29 29.77 -36.69
C ARG A 817 13.44 28.87 -37.58
N THR A 818 13.49 29.06 -38.88
CA THR A 818 12.53 28.47 -39.82
C THR A 818 13.05 27.17 -40.41
N LYS A 819 14.35 27.08 -40.73
CA LYS A 819 14.97 25.91 -41.38
C LYS A 819 15.73 25.03 -40.39
N MET A 820 16.01 23.78 -40.79
CA MET A 820 16.81 22.84 -39.99
C MET A 820 18.26 23.34 -39.78
N GLN A 821 18.82 24.02 -40.78
CA GLN A 821 20.13 24.67 -40.68
C GLN A 821 20.13 25.75 -39.59
N ASP A 822 19.06 26.53 -39.48
CA ASP A 822 18.93 27.56 -38.44
C ASP A 822 18.87 26.97 -37.02
N LYS A 823 18.24 25.79 -36.89
CA LYS A 823 18.19 25.04 -35.62
C LYS A 823 19.58 24.58 -35.18
N LEU A 824 20.45 24.19 -36.12
CA LEU A 824 21.85 23.87 -35.86
C LEU A 824 22.66 25.13 -35.50
N ASN A 825 22.43 26.23 -36.22
CA ASN A 825 23.05 27.51 -35.92
C ASN A 825 22.75 27.99 -34.49
N GLY A 826 21.55 27.74 -34.00
CA GLY A 826 21.15 28.09 -32.63
C GLY A 826 21.91 27.35 -31.53
N VAL A 827 22.51 26.19 -31.80
CA VAL A 827 23.28 25.40 -30.81
C VAL A 827 24.79 25.51 -31.01
N LEU A 828 25.25 25.99 -32.17
CA LEU A 828 26.65 26.01 -32.59
C LEU A 828 27.58 26.80 -31.65
N PRO A 829 27.22 27.98 -31.10
CA PRO A 829 28.07 28.69 -30.15
C PRO A 829 28.47 27.83 -28.94
N GLY A 830 27.55 26.99 -28.46
CA GLY A 830 27.83 26.06 -27.38
C GLY A 830 28.82 24.96 -27.77
N PHE A 831 28.72 24.43 -28.99
CA PHE A 831 29.64 23.41 -29.50
C PHE A 831 31.05 23.96 -29.68
N ILE A 832 31.19 25.16 -30.24
CA ILE A 832 32.49 25.80 -30.47
C ILE A 832 33.19 26.03 -29.12
N ALA A 833 32.51 26.71 -28.19
CA ALA A 833 33.05 27.00 -26.86
C ALA A 833 33.40 25.71 -26.09
N TRP A 834 32.56 24.67 -26.20
CA TRP A 834 32.83 23.36 -25.57
C TRP A 834 34.03 22.65 -26.22
N GLY A 835 34.17 22.71 -27.55
CA GLY A 835 35.30 22.14 -28.28
C GLY A 835 36.63 22.78 -27.84
N LEU A 836 36.66 24.11 -27.79
CA LEU A 836 37.80 24.88 -27.30
C LEU A 836 38.12 24.55 -25.84
N TRP A 837 37.11 24.47 -24.98
CA TRP A 837 37.30 24.08 -23.59
C TRP A 837 37.89 22.67 -23.43
N LYS A 838 37.45 21.70 -24.24
CA LYS A 838 38.04 20.36 -24.24
C LYS A 838 39.51 20.40 -24.67
N ALA A 839 39.83 21.11 -25.75
CA ALA A 839 41.20 21.24 -26.24
C ALA A 839 42.12 21.90 -25.20
N TYR A 840 41.59 22.89 -24.48
CA TYR A 840 42.29 23.57 -23.39
C TYR A 840 42.62 22.65 -22.20
N ASN A 841 41.74 21.70 -21.84
CA ASN A 841 41.95 20.75 -20.74
C ASN A 841 42.56 19.40 -21.18
N ALA A 842 42.88 19.23 -22.47
CA ALA A 842 43.47 17.98 -22.98
C ALA A 842 44.99 17.92 -22.78
N LYS A 843 45.60 19.03 -22.37
CA LYS A 843 46.98 19.18 -21.92
C LYS A 843 46.94 19.58 -20.46
#